data_AF-A0A3C1RSK7-F1
#
_entry.id   AF-A0A3C1RSK7-F1
#
_cell.length_a   1.000
_cell.length_b   1.000
_cell.length_c   1.000
_cell.angle_alpha   90.00
_cell.angle_beta   90.00
_cell.angle_gamma   90.00
#
_symmetry.space_group_name_H-M   'P 1'
#
loop_
_entity.id
_entity.type
_entity.pdbx_description
1 polymer ?
#
loop_
_entity_poly.entity_id
_entity_poly.type
_entity_poly.pdbx_seq_one_letter_code
_entity_poly.pdbx_strand_id
1 'polypeptide(L)'
;MSVLRNLMAVGVSGAITLINVGICSAVPSPIASGDNLPDSNTTQPQGFKQNPTKSKSGASTPSRRIIDHLLMTPESVAGSSVPSHLHKTQPVPVFKQNPTKTAQQSVPTATVSTVVNTTPSTPAASGPTTDSSQTQTARANPVFNLPHPLGNNHLSPENNNSQQLEVALPNISTQAATLTDSVNRVGQSQPAQLAQVSEPALAVPDLTPPTTPFPPPTPNGTLQTNPPRILLPSSDPLYRPTLPEQVNIEETVPVTLEQAIDLAVRNNENVSIAQLQVEQTLATLREAQADLYPSLTFSSTFSRSVSAAEDLSVRASNRALRVARFNNVQGADQREFQTRYGTYSFDNSIQFQYDLGINGLRGARIKASEEQLRILELRLETALEELRFNVARAYYNLQEANAAVEIQAAAVRNSQKSLEDAEALERAGVGTRFEVLQARVTLANNQQDLTNSQRNQFQSRRELSAILNIDENTNLLAADPIGLAGAWDLTLEETIVQAYQNRAELEEQLAERDRAQQLRRAALAATRPNVTLGASYNVLGRINDNTDYKAVRGWADGYDAQVQLSWNFFDGGAAKAQARQRELDIGIADERFNQLLNQIRLDAEKAYYDLQANFDNIQTANLGVEEATEALRLARLRFQAGVGTQLEVINQETDLTRAQNRLLNAIIGYNRALSALQRAVSNLPGNILSDSPVK
;
A
#
# COMPACT_ATOMS: atom_id res chain seq x y z
N MET A 1 34.90 33.97 -5.62
CA MET A 1 35.34 34.48 -6.94
C MET A 1 36.18 33.48 -7.74
N SER A 2 37.26 32.87 -7.23
CA SER A 2 38.14 32.01 -8.06
C SER A 2 37.45 30.83 -8.77
N VAL A 3 36.38 30.25 -8.19
CA VAL A 3 35.65 29.12 -8.78
C VAL A 3 34.89 29.50 -10.06
N LEU A 4 34.45 30.77 -10.18
CA LEU A 4 33.60 31.22 -11.29
C LEU A 4 34.34 31.31 -12.64
N ARG A 5 35.68 31.33 -12.64
CA ARG A 5 36.48 31.36 -13.88
C ARG A 5 36.60 30.00 -14.57
N ASN A 6 36.51 28.88 -13.86
CA ASN A 6 36.71 27.56 -14.46
C ASN A 6 35.47 27.02 -15.19
N LEU A 7 34.26 27.49 -14.87
CA LEU A 7 33.03 27.02 -15.54
C LEU A 7 32.86 27.58 -16.96
N MET A 8 33.47 28.72 -17.30
CA MET A 8 33.35 29.32 -18.65
C MET A 8 34.30 28.70 -19.70
N ALA A 9 35.20 27.79 -19.32
CA ALA A 9 36.19 27.20 -20.22
C ALA A 9 35.72 25.92 -20.94
N VAL A 10 34.58 25.32 -20.54
CA VAL A 10 34.07 24.05 -21.07
C VAL A 10 32.58 24.18 -21.36
N GLY A 11 32.23 24.82 -22.48
CA GLY A 11 30.81 25.09 -22.80
C GLY A 11 30.47 25.70 -24.17
N VAL A 12 31.44 25.93 -25.07
CA VAL A 12 31.17 26.51 -26.41
C VAL A 12 31.89 25.74 -27.51
N SER A 13 31.35 24.57 -27.87
CA SER A 13 31.70 23.85 -29.10
C SER A 13 30.54 22.94 -29.51
N GLY A 14 29.50 23.52 -30.13
CA GLY A 14 28.28 22.80 -30.48
C GLY A 14 27.36 23.59 -31.41
N ALA A 15 27.55 23.40 -32.72
CA ALA A 15 26.61 23.64 -33.82
C ALA A 15 25.66 24.86 -33.77
N ILE A 16 26.00 25.92 -34.51
CA ILE A 16 25.00 26.73 -35.23
C ILE A 16 25.37 26.73 -36.72
N THR A 17 24.65 25.91 -37.50
CA THR A 17 24.72 25.91 -38.96
C THR A 17 23.72 26.93 -39.49
N LEU A 18 24.20 28.02 -40.10
CA LEU A 18 23.35 28.98 -40.81
C LEU A 18 23.64 28.95 -42.32
N ILE A 19 22.57 28.93 -43.11
CA ILE A 19 22.62 28.80 -44.57
C ILE A 19 22.83 30.17 -45.24
N ASN A 20 23.60 30.14 -46.32
CA ASN A 20 24.19 31.29 -47.01
C ASN A 20 23.20 32.02 -47.94
N VAL A 21 23.18 33.36 -47.87
CA VAL A 21 22.85 34.24 -49.00
C VAL A 21 23.85 35.42 -48.96
N GLY A 22 24.74 35.50 -49.96
CA GLY A 22 25.85 36.46 -49.96
C GLY A 22 25.79 37.48 -51.10
N ILE A 23 26.60 38.54 -50.98
CA ILE A 23 26.96 39.47 -52.05
C ILE A 23 28.49 39.66 -52.01
N CYS A 24 29.12 39.78 -53.19
CA CYS A 24 30.58 39.82 -53.34
C CYS A 24 31.21 41.16 -52.91
N SER A 25 32.47 41.15 -52.46
CA SER A 25 33.62 41.64 -53.28
C SER A 25 34.96 41.70 -52.50
N ALA A 26 36.06 41.84 -53.26
CA ALA A 26 37.41 42.30 -52.88
C ALA A 26 38.32 41.39 -51.99
N VAL A 27 39.21 40.67 -52.69
CA VAL A 27 40.55 40.17 -52.28
C VAL A 27 41.56 41.33 -52.52
N PRO A 28 42.66 41.56 -51.75
CA PRO A 28 43.70 40.57 -51.45
C PRO A 28 44.40 40.55 -50.07
N SER A 29 45.17 39.47 -49.87
CA SER A 29 46.23 39.24 -48.86
C SER A 29 47.59 39.84 -49.32
N PRO A 30 48.81 39.53 -48.79
CA PRO A 30 49.23 38.58 -47.72
C PRO A 30 50.33 39.15 -46.76
N ILE A 31 51.26 38.29 -46.28
CA ILE A 31 52.50 38.53 -45.49
C ILE A 31 52.28 38.61 -43.95
N ALA A 32 53.16 38.11 -43.06
CA ALA A 32 53.85 36.82 -42.88
C ALA A 32 55.04 36.99 -41.90
N SER A 33 55.32 35.99 -41.05
CA SER A 33 56.46 35.91 -40.08
C SER A 33 56.41 36.95 -38.92
N GLY A 34 57.04 36.73 -37.76
CA GLY A 34 57.76 35.55 -37.24
C GLY A 34 58.40 35.82 -35.85
N ASP A 35 59.00 34.77 -35.27
CA ASP A 35 60.10 34.77 -34.27
C ASP A 35 59.97 35.32 -32.81
N ASN A 36 60.26 34.40 -31.87
CA ASN A 36 61.18 34.51 -30.70
C ASN A 36 60.95 35.48 -29.50
N LEU A 37 60.75 34.88 -28.30
CA LEU A 37 61.70 34.78 -27.14
C LEU A 37 62.60 35.99 -26.72
N PRO A 38 63.09 36.13 -25.44
CA PRO A 38 62.98 35.22 -24.26
C PRO A 38 62.80 35.87 -22.83
N ASP A 39 62.67 34.99 -21.82
CA ASP A 39 63.30 34.97 -20.47
C ASP A 39 63.03 35.93 -19.26
N SER A 40 63.14 35.28 -18.09
CA SER A 40 63.47 35.79 -16.73
C SER A 40 62.34 36.44 -15.87
N ASN A 41 62.30 36.32 -14.53
CA ASN A 41 63.16 35.58 -13.58
C ASN A 41 62.41 35.14 -12.29
N THR A 42 63.13 34.45 -11.40
CA THR A 42 62.86 34.04 -9.99
C THR A 42 62.14 35.11 -9.10
N THR A 43 61.50 34.79 -7.96
CA THR A 43 61.96 33.93 -6.84
C THR A 43 60.82 33.50 -5.85
N GLN A 44 61.06 32.44 -5.07
CA GLN A 44 60.35 32.05 -3.82
C GLN A 44 61.32 32.21 -2.60
N PRO A 45 61.05 31.79 -1.34
CA PRO A 45 59.85 31.24 -0.68
C PRO A 45 59.46 32.03 0.60
N GLN A 46 58.58 31.49 1.44
CA GLN A 46 58.77 31.31 2.91
C GLN A 46 57.54 30.58 3.51
N GLY A 47 57.67 29.96 4.69
CA GLY A 47 56.56 29.27 5.35
C GLY A 47 56.85 28.89 6.81
N PHE A 48 55.80 28.62 7.61
CA PHE A 48 55.93 28.32 9.04
C PHE A 48 54.96 27.24 9.53
N LYS A 49 55.36 26.53 10.60
CA LYS A 49 54.56 25.59 11.40
C LYS A 49 54.60 26.02 12.87
N GLN A 50 53.55 25.78 13.65
CA GLN A 50 53.54 24.96 14.88
C GLN A 50 52.19 25.01 15.63
N ASN A 51 52.07 24.21 16.69
CA ASN A 51 50.91 23.89 17.55
C ASN A 51 51.41 24.07 19.04
N PRO A 52 50.74 23.68 20.17
CA PRO A 52 49.44 23.04 20.36
C PRO A 52 48.60 23.46 21.63
N THR A 53 47.51 22.71 21.88
CA THR A 53 46.85 22.38 23.18
C THR A 53 46.13 23.45 24.03
N LYS A 54 44.83 23.21 24.24
CA LYS A 54 44.23 22.96 25.59
C LYS A 54 42.95 22.11 25.44
N SER A 55 42.43 21.57 26.55
CA SER A 55 41.41 20.48 26.56
C SER A 55 40.30 20.70 27.59
N LYS A 56 39.06 20.31 27.24
CA LYS A 56 38.13 19.49 28.07
C LYS A 56 36.74 19.30 27.42
N SER A 57 36.20 18.07 27.54
CA SER A 57 34.78 17.66 27.42
C SER A 57 34.05 17.93 26.08
N GLY A 58 33.18 17.05 25.57
CA GLY A 58 32.82 15.69 26.00
C GLY A 58 31.37 15.34 25.62
N ALA A 59 31.16 14.73 24.45
CA ALA A 59 29.85 14.24 23.98
C ALA A 59 30.03 13.09 22.96
N SER A 60 29.10 12.14 22.95
CA SER A 60 29.11 10.95 22.08
C SER A 60 28.67 11.26 20.63
N THR A 61 29.25 10.55 19.66
CA THR A 61 28.99 10.74 18.22
C THR A 61 28.39 9.47 17.59
N PRO A 62 27.22 9.53 16.92
CA PRO A 62 26.82 8.51 15.96
C PRO A 62 27.57 8.69 14.64
N SER A 63 28.01 7.59 14.02
CA SER A 63 28.93 7.66 12.88
C SER A 63 28.25 8.08 11.58
N ARG A 64 28.71 9.18 10.98
CA ARG A 64 28.52 9.40 9.53
C ARG A 64 29.34 8.36 8.76
N ARG A 65 28.76 7.76 7.72
CA ARG A 65 29.51 7.19 6.60
C ARG A 65 29.17 7.90 5.30
N ILE A 66 30.13 7.87 4.39
CA ILE A 66 30.10 8.53 3.08
C ILE A 66 29.52 7.53 2.08
N ILE A 67 28.66 8.01 1.18
CA ILE A 67 28.23 7.26 0.00
C ILE A 67 28.97 7.85 -1.20
N ASP A 68 29.92 7.09 -1.74
CA ASP A 68 30.52 7.37 -3.04
C ASP A 68 29.91 6.41 -4.09
N HIS A 69 29.60 6.98 -5.25
CA HIS A 69 29.38 6.34 -6.55
C HIS A 69 28.89 4.88 -6.64
N LEU A 70 27.72 4.71 -7.28
CA LEU A 70 27.70 4.03 -8.58
C LEU A 70 26.63 4.61 -9.50
N LEU A 71 26.95 4.74 -10.79
CA LEU A 71 26.02 5.01 -11.89
C LEU A 71 26.16 3.86 -12.88
N MET A 72 25.06 3.26 -13.32
CA MET A 72 25.06 2.29 -14.42
C MET A 72 24.06 2.71 -15.50
N THR A 73 24.60 2.96 -16.69
CA THR A 73 23.84 3.17 -17.93
C THR A 73 23.63 1.84 -18.65
N PRO A 74 22.46 1.58 -19.26
CA PRO A 74 22.27 0.40 -20.09
C PRO A 74 23.01 0.55 -21.44
N GLU A 75 23.80 -0.47 -21.82
CA GLU A 75 24.44 -0.53 -23.14
C GLU A 75 23.51 -1.11 -24.22
N SER A 76 23.83 -0.82 -25.48
CA SER A 76 23.13 -1.30 -26.67
C SER A 76 23.98 -2.32 -27.43
N VAL A 77 23.42 -3.50 -27.71
CA VAL A 77 24.03 -4.52 -28.58
C VAL A 77 22.95 -5.09 -29.51
N ALA A 78 23.28 -5.38 -30.77
CA ALA A 78 22.35 -5.82 -31.80
C ALA A 78 22.93 -6.89 -32.75
N GLY A 79 22.05 -7.68 -33.37
CA GLY A 79 22.36 -8.79 -34.28
C GLY A 79 22.48 -10.15 -33.56
N SER A 80 22.10 -11.29 -34.15
CA SER A 80 21.54 -11.59 -35.48
C SER A 80 20.82 -12.98 -35.38
N SER A 81 20.02 -13.52 -36.31
CA SER A 81 19.93 -13.38 -37.77
C SER A 81 18.51 -13.69 -38.31
N VAL A 82 18.35 -13.70 -39.65
CA VAL A 82 17.16 -14.22 -40.38
C VAL A 82 17.54 -15.54 -41.10
N PRO A 83 16.57 -16.39 -41.52
CA PRO A 83 16.30 -16.46 -42.96
C PRO A 83 14.81 -16.52 -43.35
N SER A 84 14.51 -16.18 -44.61
CA SER A 84 13.16 -15.90 -45.13
C SER A 84 12.59 -17.01 -46.01
N HIS A 85 11.26 -17.08 -46.17
CA HIS A 85 10.61 -17.69 -47.34
C HIS A 85 9.36 -16.88 -47.79
N LEU A 86 9.01 -16.97 -49.08
CA LEU A 86 8.06 -16.07 -49.78
C LEU A 86 6.83 -16.80 -50.33
N HIS A 87 5.67 -16.13 -50.38
CA HIS A 87 4.86 -15.82 -51.59
C HIS A 87 3.79 -14.76 -51.22
N LYS A 88 3.62 -13.64 -51.97
CA LYS A 88 2.71 -13.40 -53.13
C LYS A 88 1.21 -13.65 -52.83
N THR A 89 0.24 -12.85 -53.30
CA THR A 89 0.23 -11.96 -54.50
C THR A 89 -0.68 -10.70 -54.34
N GLN A 90 -0.61 -9.77 -55.29
CA GLN A 90 -1.33 -8.48 -55.40
C GLN A 90 -2.65 -8.60 -56.24
N PRO A 91 -3.53 -7.57 -56.36
CA PRO A 91 -3.28 -6.40 -57.24
C PRO A 91 -3.82 -5.02 -56.77
N VAL A 92 -3.30 -3.94 -57.38
CA VAL A 92 -3.52 -2.47 -57.14
C VAL A 92 -3.25 -1.76 -58.50
N PRO A 93 -3.98 -0.71 -59.00
CA PRO A 93 -4.34 0.56 -58.34
C PRO A 93 -5.70 1.22 -58.77
N VAL A 94 -5.98 2.47 -58.34
CA VAL A 94 -6.38 3.62 -59.20
C VAL A 94 -5.95 4.96 -58.54
N PHE A 95 -5.66 5.99 -59.35
CA PHE A 95 -5.01 7.28 -59.00
C PHE A 95 -5.98 8.46 -58.78
N LYS A 96 -5.56 9.50 -58.01
CA LYS A 96 -5.36 10.89 -58.50
C LYS A 96 -4.64 11.81 -57.48
N GLN A 97 -4.32 13.06 -57.89
CA GLN A 97 -3.24 13.89 -57.33
C GLN A 97 -3.67 15.30 -56.82
N ASN A 98 -2.77 15.91 -56.05
CA ASN A 98 -2.61 17.32 -55.59
C ASN A 98 -2.71 18.40 -56.72
N PRO A 99 -2.72 19.76 -56.48
CA PRO A 99 -1.94 20.51 -55.46
C PRO A 99 -2.47 21.88 -54.88
N THR A 100 -1.70 22.49 -53.94
CA THR A 100 -1.52 23.94 -53.53
C THR A 100 -2.66 25.00 -53.71
N LYS A 101 -2.85 26.01 -52.83
CA LYS A 101 -1.87 27.06 -52.41
C LYS A 101 -2.36 27.97 -51.24
N THR A 102 -1.47 28.84 -50.76
CA THR A 102 -1.51 29.84 -49.64
C THR A 102 -2.65 30.88 -49.57
N ALA A 103 -3.08 31.24 -48.35
CA ALA A 103 -3.52 32.60 -47.94
C ALA A 103 -3.51 32.80 -46.39
N GLN A 104 -3.56 34.04 -45.90
CA GLN A 104 -3.66 34.45 -44.48
C GLN A 104 -4.81 35.47 -44.28
N GLN A 105 -5.07 35.87 -43.01
CA GLN A 105 -5.99 36.94 -42.54
C GLN A 105 -7.48 36.50 -42.49
N SER A 106 -8.36 37.06 -41.62
CA SER A 106 -8.29 38.27 -40.75
C SER A 106 -9.14 38.14 -39.47
N VAL A 107 -9.02 39.09 -38.52
CA VAL A 107 -9.83 39.16 -37.26
C VAL A 107 -10.42 40.57 -37.08
N PRO A 108 -11.76 40.70 -36.96
CA PRO A 108 -12.44 41.11 -35.71
C PRO A 108 -13.32 39.97 -35.13
N THR A 109 -13.89 39.96 -33.92
CA THR A 109 -14.12 40.95 -32.83
C THR A 109 -15.22 42.01 -33.02
N ALA A 110 -16.40 41.79 -32.40
CA ALA A 110 -17.34 42.84 -31.95
C ALA A 110 -18.37 42.30 -30.94
N THR A 111 -19.07 43.17 -30.21
CA THR A 111 -20.05 42.83 -29.15
C THR A 111 -21.23 43.82 -29.19
N VAL A 112 -22.34 43.49 -28.50
CA VAL A 112 -23.49 44.36 -28.10
C VAL A 112 -24.73 44.38 -29.02
N SER A 113 -25.86 43.99 -28.41
CA SER A 113 -27.30 44.38 -28.50
C SER A 113 -27.85 45.22 -29.69
N THR A 114 -29.12 45.15 -30.12
CA THR A 114 -30.36 44.52 -29.55
C THR A 114 -31.26 43.98 -30.71
N VAL A 115 -32.61 43.95 -30.84
CA VAL A 115 -33.85 44.52 -30.21
C VAL A 115 -35.06 43.59 -30.57
N VAL A 116 -36.21 43.67 -29.87
CA VAL A 116 -37.65 43.50 -30.32
C VAL A 116 -38.57 42.71 -29.34
N ASN A 117 -39.78 43.27 -29.14
CA ASN A 117 -41.01 42.85 -28.42
C ASN A 117 -41.38 41.34 -28.43
N THR A 118 -42.20 40.77 -27.50
CA THR A 118 -43.57 41.22 -27.11
C THR A 118 -44.11 40.81 -25.71
N THR A 119 -44.34 41.81 -24.85
CA THR A 119 -45.59 42.05 -24.03
C THR A 119 -46.05 40.95 -23.00
N PRO A 120 -47.21 41.06 -22.27
CA PRO A 120 -47.20 41.18 -20.79
C PRO A 120 -48.10 40.09 -20.07
N SER A 121 -48.51 40.12 -18.79
CA SER A 121 -48.68 41.22 -17.81
C SER A 121 -48.69 40.82 -16.31
N THR A 122 -48.10 41.71 -15.49
CA THR A 122 -48.25 41.99 -14.03
C THR A 122 -49.65 42.54 -13.64
N PRO A 123 -49.97 43.04 -12.40
CA PRO A 123 -49.19 43.27 -11.14
C PRO A 123 -49.89 42.62 -9.90
N ALA A 124 -49.69 42.93 -8.60
CA ALA A 124 -48.96 43.94 -7.79
C ALA A 124 -48.50 43.28 -6.46
N ALA A 125 -47.43 43.61 -5.73
CA ALA A 125 -46.67 44.85 -5.46
C ALA A 125 -47.14 45.69 -4.25
N SER A 126 -46.52 45.46 -3.08
CA SER A 126 -46.37 46.41 -1.96
C SER A 126 -45.22 45.97 -1.02
N GLY A 127 -44.75 46.87 -0.15
CA GLY A 127 -43.39 46.84 0.45
C GLY A 127 -43.27 46.57 1.98
N PRO A 128 -42.16 47.04 2.62
CA PRO A 128 -41.61 46.43 3.84
C PRO A 128 -41.75 47.25 5.14
N THR A 129 -41.48 46.65 6.30
CA THR A 129 -40.69 47.22 7.45
C THR A 129 -40.48 46.22 8.61
N THR A 130 -39.60 46.58 9.55
CA THR A 130 -39.29 45.94 10.86
C THR A 130 -40.38 46.27 11.93
N ASP A 131 -40.57 45.58 13.06
CA ASP A 131 -39.70 45.55 14.26
C ASP A 131 -40.38 44.83 15.49
N SER A 132 -39.58 44.44 16.50
CA SER A 132 -39.87 44.35 17.96
C SER A 132 -40.96 43.44 18.60
N SER A 133 -40.51 42.56 19.52
CA SER A 133 -41.13 42.19 20.83
C SER A 133 -42.43 41.30 20.83
N GLN A 134 -42.84 40.55 21.89
CA GLN A 134 -42.57 40.61 23.34
C GLN A 134 -42.45 39.23 24.06
N THR A 135 -41.96 39.31 25.30
CA THR A 135 -41.77 38.30 26.36
C THR A 135 -43.06 37.77 27.03
N GLN A 136 -43.09 36.52 27.52
CA GLN A 136 -43.53 36.18 28.91
C GLN A 136 -43.30 34.73 29.39
N THR A 137 -42.71 34.60 30.59
CA THR A 137 -42.94 33.65 31.73
C THR A 137 -43.46 32.20 31.51
N ALA A 138 -43.09 31.18 32.32
CA ALA A 138 -42.79 31.22 33.77
C ALA A 138 -41.86 30.11 34.32
N ARG A 139 -41.50 30.31 35.61
CA ARG A 139 -40.71 29.50 36.56
C ARG A 139 -40.99 27.98 36.62
N ALA A 140 -39.97 27.18 36.94
CA ALA A 140 -39.84 26.28 38.12
C ALA A 140 -38.94 25.05 37.84
N ASN A 141 -38.35 24.46 38.89
CA ASN A 141 -37.33 23.39 38.86
C ASN A 141 -37.47 22.56 40.16
N PRO A 142 -36.74 21.43 40.34
CA PRO A 142 -36.85 20.10 39.73
C PRO A 142 -37.48 19.06 40.71
N VAL A 143 -37.45 17.75 40.40
CA VAL A 143 -37.30 16.64 41.40
C VAL A 143 -36.97 15.29 40.71
N PHE A 144 -36.27 14.40 41.42
CA PHE A 144 -35.92 13.01 41.03
C PHE A 144 -37.09 12.01 41.14
N ASN A 145 -37.17 10.98 40.28
CA ASN A 145 -37.09 9.56 40.73
C ASN A 145 -37.12 8.49 39.61
N LEU A 146 -36.67 7.29 40.01
CA LEU A 146 -36.70 5.95 39.37
C LEU A 146 -36.90 4.91 40.52
N PRO A 147 -37.11 3.59 40.33
CA PRO A 147 -37.52 2.80 39.14
C PRO A 147 -38.59 1.69 39.44
N HIS A 148 -38.84 0.78 38.46
CA HIS A 148 -39.39 -0.61 38.60
C HIS A 148 -40.94 -0.79 38.81
N PRO A 149 -41.53 -2.02 38.90
CA PRO A 149 -42.28 -2.57 37.75
C PRO A 149 -43.61 -3.32 38.08
N LEU A 150 -44.18 -4.05 37.10
CA LEU A 150 -45.28 -5.05 37.20
C LEU A 150 -44.90 -6.27 36.33
N GLY A 151 -45.29 -7.54 36.55
CA GLY A 151 -46.28 -8.16 37.44
C GLY A 151 -47.58 -8.53 36.67
N ASN A 152 -48.15 -9.75 36.73
CA ASN A 152 -47.79 -11.02 37.38
C ASN A 152 -48.67 -12.19 36.82
N ASN A 153 -48.31 -13.49 37.02
CA ASN A 153 -49.22 -14.63 37.37
C ASN A 153 -48.68 -16.08 37.09
N HIS A 154 -48.36 -16.81 38.17
CA HIS A 154 -48.87 -18.16 38.61
C HIS A 154 -49.51 -19.16 37.60
N LEU A 155 -49.35 -20.50 37.69
CA LEU A 155 -49.20 -21.41 38.86
C LEU A 155 -48.33 -22.69 38.62
N SER A 156 -47.67 -23.14 39.71
CA SER A 156 -47.48 -24.50 40.31
C SER A 156 -47.93 -25.80 39.59
N PRO A 157 -47.36 -27.01 39.89
CA PRO A 157 -46.90 -27.44 41.23
C PRO A 157 -45.57 -28.23 41.34
N GLU A 158 -45.20 -28.51 42.60
CA GLU A 158 -44.03 -29.28 43.06
C GLU A 158 -44.33 -30.78 43.22
N ASN A 159 -43.29 -31.64 43.20
CA ASN A 159 -42.96 -32.43 44.41
C ASN A 159 -41.51 -32.95 44.36
N ASN A 160 -40.97 -33.37 45.50
CA ASN A 160 -39.56 -33.76 45.68
C ASN A 160 -39.46 -35.02 46.55
N ASN A 161 -38.62 -36.00 46.18
CA ASN A 161 -38.08 -36.97 47.13
C ASN A 161 -36.86 -37.73 46.60
N SER A 162 -35.91 -38.00 47.50
CA SER A 162 -34.70 -38.78 47.24
C SER A 162 -34.76 -40.12 47.96
N GLN A 163 -34.25 -41.20 47.34
CA GLN A 163 -33.72 -42.33 48.11
C GLN A 163 -32.70 -43.15 47.32
N GLN A 164 -31.68 -43.63 48.03
CA GLN A 164 -30.65 -44.53 47.51
C GLN A 164 -31.19 -45.97 47.48
N LEU A 165 -30.63 -46.81 46.61
CA LEU A 165 -30.82 -48.26 46.70
C LEU A 165 -29.50 -48.99 46.42
N GLU A 166 -29.29 -50.07 47.16
CA GLU A 166 -27.99 -50.66 47.45
C GLU A 166 -27.78 -51.96 46.64
N VAL A 167 -26.56 -52.18 46.14
CA VAL A 167 -26.25 -53.35 45.30
C VAL A 167 -25.96 -54.57 46.17
N ALA A 168 -26.93 -55.47 46.28
CA ALA A 168 -26.78 -56.76 46.95
C ALA A 168 -26.50 -57.90 45.93
N LEU A 169 -25.50 -58.75 46.23
CA LEU A 169 -25.19 -59.94 45.45
C LEU A 169 -26.14 -61.10 45.78
N PRO A 170 -26.31 -62.05 44.85
CA PRO A 170 -26.45 -63.47 45.19
C PRO A 170 -25.27 -64.30 44.67
N ASN A 171 -24.61 -65.03 45.57
CA ASN A 171 -23.57 -66.00 45.26
C ASN A 171 -24.19 -67.41 45.24
N ILE A 172 -24.21 -68.11 44.11
CA ILE A 172 -24.36 -69.58 44.06
C ILE A 172 -23.40 -70.14 43.02
N SER A 173 -22.63 -71.14 43.41
CA SER A 173 -21.71 -71.90 42.57
C SER A 173 -22.10 -73.37 42.53
N THR A 174 -22.07 -74.01 41.34
CA THR A 174 -21.56 -75.40 41.17
C THR A 174 -21.53 -75.86 39.70
N GLN A 175 -20.34 -76.31 39.27
CA GLN A 175 -20.06 -77.55 38.52
C GLN A 175 -20.90 -77.94 37.28
N ALA A 176 -20.21 -77.85 36.13
CA ALA A 176 -19.95 -78.95 35.17
C ALA A 176 -21.08 -79.92 34.74
N ALA A 177 -21.35 -79.92 33.42
CA ALA A 177 -21.72 -81.13 32.69
C ALA A 177 -21.10 -81.09 31.28
N THR A 178 -20.32 -82.12 30.92
CA THR A 178 -19.88 -82.37 29.53
C THR A 178 -20.99 -83.03 28.73
N LEU A 179 -21.19 -82.64 27.48
CA LEU A 179 -21.89 -83.47 26.49
C LEU A 179 -21.04 -83.63 25.23
N THR A 180 -21.19 -84.79 24.61
CA THR A 180 -20.20 -85.39 23.71
C THR A 180 -20.61 -85.35 22.24
N ASP A 181 -19.61 -85.07 21.39
CA ASP A 181 -19.30 -85.79 20.15
C ASP A 181 -20.46 -86.27 19.25
N SER A 182 -20.59 -85.65 18.07
CA SER A 182 -21.31 -86.24 16.94
C SER A 182 -20.84 -85.71 15.57
N VAL A 183 -20.06 -86.55 14.88
CA VAL A 183 -20.07 -86.73 13.41
C VAL A 183 -19.38 -85.66 12.54
N ASN A 184 -18.91 -86.11 11.37
CA ASN A 184 -17.84 -85.54 10.55
C ASN A 184 -18.32 -85.33 9.10
N ARG A 185 -17.72 -84.36 8.37
CA ARG A 185 -17.95 -84.03 6.93
C ARG A 185 -19.35 -83.43 6.60
N VAL A 186 -19.55 -82.53 5.62
CA VAL A 186 -18.82 -82.13 4.39
C VAL A 186 -19.03 -80.61 4.16
N GLY A 187 -18.11 -79.89 3.52
CA GLY A 187 -18.50 -78.75 2.66
C GLY A 187 -17.71 -77.44 2.78
N GLN A 188 -17.11 -77.05 1.65
CA GLN A 188 -16.66 -75.71 1.23
C GLN A 188 -17.23 -74.53 2.05
N SER A 189 -16.38 -73.66 2.60
CA SER A 189 -15.93 -72.46 1.88
C SER A 189 -14.78 -71.76 2.60
N GLN A 190 -14.04 -70.93 1.86
CA GLN A 190 -12.87 -70.20 2.36
C GLN A 190 -13.29 -68.77 2.73
N PRO A 191 -13.21 -68.35 4.02
CA PRO A 191 -13.48 -66.96 4.38
C PRO A 191 -12.42 -66.06 3.73
N ALA A 192 -12.85 -64.98 3.09
CA ALA A 192 -11.95 -64.04 2.44
C ALA A 192 -11.03 -63.37 3.46
N GLN A 193 -9.79 -63.11 3.07
CA GLN A 193 -8.87 -62.31 3.89
C GLN A 193 -9.46 -60.90 4.03
N LEU A 194 -9.77 -60.50 5.26
CA LEU A 194 -10.16 -59.14 5.57
C LEU A 194 -9.02 -58.19 5.18
N ALA A 195 -9.33 -57.20 4.34
CA ALA A 195 -8.38 -56.13 4.04
C ALA A 195 -8.02 -55.40 5.33
N GLN A 196 -6.73 -55.11 5.52
CA GLN A 196 -6.29 -54.27 6.63
C GLN A 196 -6.94 -52.89 6.49
N VAL A 197 -7.55 -52.40 7.57
CA VAL A 197 -8.11 -51.06 7.61
C VAL A 197 -6.96 -50.06 7.61
N SER A 198 -6.91 -49.20 6.60
CA SER A 198 -6.00 -48.05 6.60
C SER A 198 -6.40 -47.09 7.72
N GLU A 199 -5.47 -46.81 8.63
CA GLU A 199 -5.67 -45.81 9.69
C GLU A 199 -5.85 -44.41 9.06
N PRO A 200 -6.84 -43.60 9.50
CA PRO A 200 -6.88 -42.19 9.17
C PRO A 200 -5.73 -41.46 9.88
N ALA A 201 -4.83 -40.85 9.13
CA ALA A 201 -3.60 -40.26 9.66
C ALA A 201 -3.81 -38.90 10.36
N LEU A 202 -4.49 -38.91 11.50
CA LEU A 202 -4.41 -37.85 12.51
C LEU A 202 -3.66 -38.43 13.72
N ALA A 203 -2.33 -38.25 13.72
CA ALA A 203 -1.50 -38.62 14.86
C ALA A 203 -1.89 -37.78 16.09
N VAL A 204 -1.96 -38.40 17.26
CA VAL A 204 -2.22 -37.69 18.52
C VAL A 204 -1.09 -36.66 18.72
N PRO A 205 -1.40 -35.36 18.88
CA PRO A 205 -0.37 -34.35 19.08
C PRO A 205 0.34 -34.58 20.42
N ASP A 206 1.66 -34.48 20.41
CA ASP A 206 2.45 -34.47 21.64
C ASP A 206 2.08 -33.21 22.45
N LEU A 207 1.58 -33.41 23.67
CA LEU A 207 1.14 -32.34 24.57
C LEU A 207 2.27 -31.84 25.49
N THR A 208 3.51 -32.33 25.33
CA THR A 208 4.65 -31.79 26.06
C THR A 208 5.08 -30.45 25.45
N PRO A 209 5.35 -29.41 26.28
CA PRO A 209 5.87 -28.14 25.76
C PRO A 209 7.27 -28.37 25.15
N PRO A 210 7.59 -27.74 24.00
CA PRO A 210 8.85 -27.97 23.31
C PRO A 210 10.04 -27.47 24.14
N THR A 211 10.69 -28.40 24.85
CA THR A 211 11.87 -28.14 25.69
C THR A 211 13.17 -27.90 24.89
N THR A 212 13.08 -27.91 23.56
CA THR A 212 14.13 -27.44 22.66
C THR A 212 14.26 -25.92 22.75
N PRO A 213 15.38 -25.35 23.23
CA PRO A 213 15.62 -23.92 23.04
C PRO A 213 15.64 -23.61 21.54
N PHE A 214 15.16 -22.42 21.17
CA PHE A 214 15.13 -21.95 19.78
C PHE A 214 16.47 -22.22 19.08
N PRO A 215 16.46 -22.69 17.81
CA PRO A 215 17.69 -22.82 17.03
C PRO A 215 18.39 -21.45 17.00
N PRO A 216 19.69 -21.36 17.33
CA PRO A 216 20.37 -20.08 17.37
C PRO A 216 20.31 -19.43 15.98
N PRO A 217 20.01 -18.11 15.90
CA PRO A 217 19.76 -17.45 14.61
C PRO A 217 20.99 -17.61 13.72
N THR A 218 20.83 -18.35 12.62
CA THR A 218 21.89 -18.60 11.65
C THR A 218 22.27 -17.29 10.96
N PRO A 219 23.51 -16.79 11.14
CA PRO A 219 23.88 -15.48 10.67
C PRO A 219 24.20 -15.52 9.16
N ASN A 220 23.17 -15.44 8.32
CA ASN A 220 23.18 -14.93 6.93
C ASN A 220 21.76 -15.02 6.34
N GLY A 221 21.14 -13.87 6.04
CA GLY A 221 19.84 -13.79 5.35
C GLY A 221 19.90 -14.16 3.87
N THR A 222 20.28 -15.40 3.54
CA THR A 222 20.33 -15.93 2.17
C THR A 222 19.39 -17.12 2.02
N LEU A 223 18.26 -16.89 1.36
CA LEU A 223 17.17 -17.86 1.24
C LEU A 223 17.58 -19.06 0.38
N GLN A 224 17.63 -20.25 1.00
CA GLN A 224 17.60 -21.55 0.32
C GLN A 224 16.12 -21.96 0.20
N THR A 225 15.34 -21.51 -0.77
CA THR A 225 15.61 -21.62 -2.21
C THR A 225 15.15 -20.41 -3.02
N ASN A 226 15.65 -20.25 -4.25
CA ASN A 226 14.89 -19.48 -5.25
C ASN A 226 13.63 -20.29 -5.61
N PRO A 227 12.40 -19.78 -5.39
CA PRO A 227 11.19 -20.57 -5.57
C PRO A 227 10.99 -21.00 -7.04
N PRO A 228 10.25 -22.09 -7.30
CA PRO A 228 9.85 -22.47 -8.66
C PRO A 228 9.24 -21.28 -9.40
N ARG A 229 9.57 -21.11 -10.69
CA ARG A 229 9.11 -19.97 -11.50
C ARG A 229 7.59 -19.79 -11.53
N ILE A 230 6.84 -20.86 -11.28
CA ILE A 230 5.37 -20.86 -11.25
C ILE A 230 4.78 -20.22 -9.97
N LEU A 231 5.60 -20.05 -8.92
CA LEU A 231 5.26 -19.31 -7.69
C LEU A 231 5.71 -17.84 -7.73
N LEU A 232 6.03 -17.32 -8.91
CA LEU A 232 6.31 -15.90 -9.13
C LEU A 232 5.12 -15.26 -9.88
N PRO A 233 4.87 -13.95 -9.72
CA PRO A 233 3.88 -13.24 -10.51
C PRO A 233 4.25 -13.23 -12.00
N SER A 234 3.27 -12.90 -12.85
CA SER A 234 3.48 -12.60 -14.27
C SER A 234 4.65 -11.62 -14.47
N SER A 235 5.53 -11.92 -15.43
CA SER A 235 6.61 -11.00 -15.82
C SER A 235 6.12 -9.73 -16.53
N ASP A 236 4.84 -9.68 -16.91
CA ASP A 236 4.15 -8.47 -17.35
C ASP A 236 3.05 -8.11 -16.32
N PRO A 237 3.20 -7.04 -15.52
CA PRO A 237 2.23 -6.65 -14.50
C PRO A 237 0.95 -6.02 -15.08
N LEU A 238 0.87 -5.83 -16.41
CA LEU A 238 -0.33 -5.39 -17.11
C LEU A 238 -0.94 -6.51 -17.97
N TYR A 239 -0.43 -7.74 -17.85
CA TYR A 239 -1.01 -8.91 -18.49
C TYR A 239 -2.48 -9.09 -18.09
N ARG A 240 -3.30 -9.52 -19.06
CA ARG A 240 -4.71 -9.87 -18.84
C ARG A 240 -5.02 -11.11 -19.68
N PRO A 241 -5.47 -12.21 -19.08
CA PRO A 241 -5.95 -13.35 -19.87
C PRO A 241 -7.18 -12.94 -20.69
N THR A 242 -7.24 -13.42 -21.92
CA THR A 242 -8.31 -13.12 -22.90
C THR A 242 -8.92 -14.38 -23.51
N LEU A 243 -8.33 -15.54 -23.24
CA LEU A 243 -8.73 -16.86 -23.70
C LEU A 243 -9.01 -17.76 -22.49
N PRO A 244 -10.05 -18.63 -22.51
CA PRO A 244 -10.37 -19.53 -21.39
C PRO A 244 -9.21 -20.46 -20.99
N GLU A 245 -8.34 -20.79 -21.92
CA GLU A 245 -7.16 -21.63 -21.71
C GLU A 245 -6.08 -20.94 -20.85
N GLN A 246 -6.08 -19.60 -20.78
CA GLN A 246 -5.09 -18.80 -20.03
C GLN A 246 -5.40 -18.66 -18.53
N VAL A 247 -6.55 -19.17 -18.09
CA VAL A 247 -7.02 -19.20 -16.69
C VAL A 247 -7.32 -20.63 -16.20
N ASN A 248 -6.83 -21.63 -16.94
CA ASN A 248 -7.02 -23.04 -16.62
C ASN A 248 -5.88 -23.55 -15.74
N ILE A 249 -6.22 -24.14 -14.60
CA ILE A 249 -5.22 -24.61 -13.62
C ILE A 249 -4.44 -25.81 -14.17
N GLU A 250 -3.13 -25.66 -14.33
CA GLU A 250 -2.24 -26.66 -14.93
C GLU A 250 -1.48 -27.50 -13.88
N GLU A 251 -1.06 -26.90 -12.76
CA GLU A 251 -0.25 -27.55 -11.72
C GLU A 251 -0.84 -27.36 -10.31
N THR A 252 -0.47 -28.22 -9.36
CA THR A 252 -0.80 -28.07 -7.93
C THR A 252 0.46 -28.24 -7.09
N VAL A 253 0.89 -27.18 -6.42
CA VAL A 253 2.18 -27.10 -5.72
C VAL A 253 1.98 -27.10 -4.19
N PRO A 254 2.67 -27.97 -3.44
CA PRO A 254 2.69 -27.91 -1.98
C PRO A 254 3.61 -26.78 -1.48
N VAL A 255 3.13 -26.01 -0.50
CA VAL A 255 3.85 -24.84 0.06
C VAL A 255 3.74 -24.86 1.59
N THR A 256 4.82 -24.52 2.29
CA THR A 256 4.86 -24.33 3.76
C THR A 256 4.44 -22.91 4.16
N LEU A 257 4.06 -22.69 5.41
CA LEU A 257 3.70 -21.36 5.93
C LEU A 257 4.85 -20.34 5.77
N GLU A 258 6.09 -20.75 6.06
CA GLU A 258 7.27 -19.88 5.92
C GLU A 258 7.49 -19.46 4.45
N GLN A 259 7.38 -20.42 3.51
CA GLN A 259 7.45 -20.13 2.07
C GLN A 259 6.31 -19.23 1.60
N ALA A 260 5.10 -19.42 2.12
CA ALA A 260 3.96 -18.55 1.82
C ALA A 260 4.23 -17.11 2.30
N ILE A 261 4.79 -16.92 3.49
CA ILE A 261 5.14 -15.59 4.01
C ILE A 261 6.24 -14.92 3.18
N ASP A 262 7.30 -15.65 2.82
CA ASP A 262 8.38 -15.14 1.96
C ASP A 262 7.87 -14.72 0.57
N LEU A 263 7.07 -15.57 -0.09
CA LEU A 263 6.43 -15.25 -1.37
C LEU A 263 5.55 -14.01 -1.28
N ALA A 264 4.74 -13.89 -0.21
CA ALA A 264 3.90 -12.71 -0.01
C ALA A 264 4.72 -11.43 0.15
N VAL A 265 5.77 -11.43 1.00
CA VAL A 265 6.61 -10.24 1.25
C VAL A 265 7.32 -9.76 -0.01
N ARG A 266 7.64 -10.67 -0.95
CA ARG A 266 8.26 -10.34 -2.25
C ARG A 266 7.25 -9.86 -3.30
N ASN A 267 6.08 -10.50 -3.38
CA ASN A 267 5.18 -10.38 -4.53
C ASN A 267 3.94 -9.50 -4.25
N ASN A 268 3.56 -9.27 -2.99
CA ASN A 268 2.28 -8.65 -2.65
C ASN A 268 2.23 -7.15 -3.01
N GLU A 269 1.20 -6.77 -3.76
CA GLU A 269 1.06 -5.43 -4.31
C GLU A 269 0.89 -4.35 -3.24
N ASN A 270 0.27 -4.63 -2.10
CA ASN A 270 0.08 -3.63 -1.04
C ASN A 270 1.40 -3.22 -0.38
N VAL A 271 2.33 -4.17 -0.23
CA VAL A 271 3.70 -3.90 0.27
C VAL A 271 4.49 -3.10 -0.76
N SER A 272 4.41 -3.45 -2.05
CA SER A 272 5.01 -2.69 -3.14
C SER A 272 4.48 -1.25 -3.19
N ILE A 273 3.16 -1.06 -3.06
CA ILE A 273 2.52 0.26 -2.96
C ILE A 273 3.04 1.04 -1.74
N ALA A 274 3.15 0.41 -0.57
CA ALA A 274 3.69 1.06 0.63
C ALA A 274 5.18 1.47 0.46
N GLN A 275 6.01 0.64 -0.16
CA GLN A 275 7.41 0.97 -0.49
C GLN A 275 7.49 2.17 -1.45
N LEU A 276 6.66 2.20 -2.50
CA LEU A 276 6.58 3.32 -3.45
C LEU A 276 6.07 4.62 -2.79
N GLN A 277 5.19 4.52 -1.78
CA GLN A 277 4.77 5.67 -0.98
C GLN A 277 5.90 6.21 -0.08
N VAL A 278 6.73 5.34 0.50
CA VAL A 278 7.94 5.74 1.22
C VAL A 278 8.93 6.45 0.29
N GLU A 279 9.19 5.93 -0.92
CA GLU A 279 10.06 6.60 -1.90
C GLU A 279 9.49 7.96 -2.36
N GLN A 280 8.18 8.01 -2.65
CA GLN A 280 7.48 9.27 -2.96
C GLN A 280 7.66 10.29 -1.82
N THR A 281 7.52 9.86 -0.57
CA THR A 281 7.66 10.75 0.59
C THR A 281 9.10 11.20 0.79
N LEU A 282 10.08 10.32 0.57
CA LEU A 282 11.50 10.66 0.54
C LEU A 282 11.82 11.71 -0.57
N ALA A 283 11.13 11.65 -1.71
CA ALA A 283 11.20 12.69 -2.73
C ALA A 283 10.60 14.03 -2.24
N THR A 284 9.45 14.03 -1.55
CA THR A 284 8.91 15.27 -0.94
C THR A 284 9.76 15.84 0.20
N LEU A 285 10.52 14.99 0.91
CA LEU A 285 11.52 15.45 1.87
C LEU A 285 12.70 16.11 1.16
N ARG A 286 13.18 15.54 0.05
CA ARG A 286 14.21 16.16 -0.80
C ARG A 286 13.73 17.48 -1.40
N GLU A 287 12.46 17.59 -1.79
CA GLU A 287 11.82 18.85 -2.23
C GLU A 287 11.80 19.90 -1.09
N ALA A 288 11.34 19.52 0.11
CA ALA A 288 11.37 20.42 1.27
C ALA A 288 12.81 20.81 1.69
N GLN A 289 13.79 19.93 1.46
CA GLN A 289 15.22 20.22 1.66
C GLN A 289 15.81 21.08 0.53
N ALA A 290 15.21 21.13 -0.66
CA ALA A 290 15.65 22.01 -1.74
C ALA A 290 15.53 23.49 -1.35
N ASP A 291 14.56 23.86 -0.49
CA ASP A 291 14.46 25.18 0.13
C ASP A 291 15.79 25.61 0.80
N LEU A 292 16.66 24.70 1.26
CA LEU A 292 17.97 25.03 1.88
C LEU A 292 18.98 25.70 0.93
N TYR A 293 18.76 25.59 -0.38
CA TYR A 293 19.66 26.05 -1.43
C TYR A 293 19.12 27.33 -2.11
N PRO A 294 19.99 28.14 -2.75
CA PRO A 294 19.53 29.23 -3.61
C PRO A 294 18.88 28.71 -4.89
N SER A 295 17.85 29.39 -5.37
CA SER A 295 17.35 29.21 -6.73
C SER A 295 18.13 30.09 -7.72
N LEU A 296 18.26 29.60 -8.95
CA LEU A 296 18.87 30.31 -10.07
C LEU A 296 17.99 30.14 -11.30
N THR A 297 17.35 31.23 -11.73
CA THR A 297 16.35 31.24 -12.81
C THR A 297 16.87 32.02 -14.01
N PHE A 298 16.74 31.47 -15.21
CA PHE A 298 16.94 32.22 -16.46
C PHE A 298 15.58 32.53 -17.10
N SER A 299 15.36 33.81 -17.42
CA SER A 299 14.13 34.32 -18.04
C SER A 299 14.47 35.10 -19.30
N SER A 300 13.91 34.70 -20.45
CA SER A 300 14.10 35.38 -21.75
C SER A 300 12.74 35.82 -22.32
N THR A 301 12.50 37.13 -22.33
CA THR A 301 11.30 37.73 -22.92
C THR A 301 11.64 38.40 -24.26
N PHE A 302 11.11 37.88 -25.37
CA PHE A 302 11.08 38.60 -26.64
C PHE A 302 9.68 39.15 -26.92
N SER A 303 9.60 40.42 -27.32
CA SER A 303 8.34 41.15 -27.47
C SER A 303 8.41 42.18 -28.59
N ARG A 304 7.27 42.49 -29.22
CA ARG A 304 7.10 43.68 -30.07
C ARG A 304 5.95 44.51 -29.51
N SER A 305 6.23 45.77 -29.20
CA SER A 305 5.27 46.74 -28.67
C SER A 305 4.96 47.82 -29.71
N VAL A 306 3.69 48.24 -29.76
CA VAL A 306 3.20 49.32 -30.62
C VAL A 306 2.19 50.13 -29.80
N SER A 307 2.49 51.39 -29.50
CA SER A 307 1.67 52.23 -28.62
C SER A 307 0.65 53.05 -29.42
N ALA A 308 -0.63 52.92 -29.09
CA ALA A 308 -1.70 53.76 -29.64
C ALA A 308 -1.66 55.21 -29.07
N ALA A 309 -1.15 55.39 -27.85
CA ALA A 309 -0.90 56.72 -27.29
C ALA A 309 0.23 57.45 -28.04
N GLU A 310 1.28 56.71 -28.42
CA GLU A 310 2.37 57.23 -29.26
C GLU A 310 1.85 57.62 -30.65
N ASP A 311 1.00 56.79 -31.26
CA ASP A 311 0.32 57.09 -32.53
C ASP A 311 -0.46 58.41 -32.48
N LEU A 312 -1.21 58.63 -31.40
CA LEU A 312 -2.01 59.84 -31.22
C LEU A 312 -1.14 61.08 -30.95
N SER A 313 -0.07 60.94 -30.16
CA SER A 313 0.88 62.03 -29.89
C SER A 313 1.67 62.45 -31.13
N VAL A 314 2.10 61.49 -31.96
CA VAL A 314 2.75 61.72 -33.25
C VAL A 314 1.79 62.42 -34.22
N ARG A 315 0.52 61.97 -34.32
CA ARG A 315 -0.51 62.64 -35.12
C ARG A 315 -0.77 64.08 -34.67
N ALA A 316 -0.83 64.32 -33.35
CA ALA A 316 -1.04 65.65 -32.79
C ALA A 316 0.15 66.59 -33.10
N SER A 317 1.39 66.12 -32.87
CA SER A 317 2.62 66.84 -33.20
C SER A 317 2.71 67.18 -34.69
N ASN A 318 2.38 66.22 -35.56
CA ASN A 318 2.35 66.42 -37.01
C ASN A 318 1.24 67.36 -37.47
N ARG A 319 0.11 67.46 -36.75
CA ARG A 319 -0.93 68.46 -37.02
C ARG A 319 -0.45 69.85 -36.61
N ALA A 320 0.14 70.00 -35.42
CA ALA A 320 0.67 71.27 -34.93
C ALA A 320 1.78 71.82 -35.83
N LEU A 321 2.73 70.97 -36.24
CA LEU A 321 3.81 71.32 -37.17
C LEU A 321 3.28 71.80 -38.54
N ARG A 322 2.22 71.17 -39.05
CA ARG A 322 1.59 71.55 -40.33
C ARG A 322 0.96 72.94 -40.28
N VAL A 323 0.36 73.30 -39.15
CA VAL A 323 -0.16 74.67 -38.91
C VAL A 323 0.98 75.67 -38.73
N ALA A 324 2.06 75.30 -38.02
CA ALA A 324 3.23 76.17 -37.85
C ALA A 324 3.91 76.53 -39.18
N ARG A 325 4.04 75.55 -40.10
CA ARG A 325 4.54 75.80 -41.47
C ARG A 325 3.60 76.68 -42.29
N PHE A 326 2.28 76.42 -42.26
CA PHE A 326 1.29 77.24 -42.98
C PHE A 326 1.29 78.72 -42.52
N ASN A 327 1.61 78.97 -41.25
CA ASN A 327 1.74 80.31 -40.69
C ASN A 327 3.16 80.90 -40.83
N ASN A 328 4.03 80.32 -41.67
CA ASN A 328 5.44 80.71 -41.88
C ASN A 328 6.25 80.90 -40.58
N VAL A 329 5.99 80.10 -39.54
CA VAL A 329 6.72 80.20 -38.26
C VAL A 329 8.19 79.85 -38.47
N GLN A 330 9.08 80.76 -38.09
CA GLN A 330 10.52 80.65 -38.38
C GLN A 330 11.10 79.32 -37.86
N GLY A 331 11.73 78.56 -38.77
CA GLY A 331 12.28 77.22 -38.48
C GLY A 331 11.28 76.06 -38.48
N ALA A 332 9.99 76.28 -38.75
CA ALA A 332 9.01 75.19 -38.86
C ALA A 332 9.26 74.28 -40.08
N ASP A 333 9.77 74.82 -41.19
CA ASP A 333 10.10 74.04 -42.39
C ASP A 333 11.32 73.13 -42.22
N GLN A 334 12.21 73.46 -41.26
CA GLN A 334 13.39 72.67 -40.93
C GLN A 334 13.11 71.51 -39.97
N ARG A 335 11.88 71.39 -39.42
CA ARG A 335 11.46 70.28 -38.56
C ARG A 335 10.71 69.23 -39.37
N GLU A 336 11.09 67.97 -39.25
CA GLU A 336 10.44 66.87 -39.97
C GLU A 336 9.15 66.38 -39.27
N PHE A 337 8.27 65.71 -40.04
CA PHE A 337 7.12 65.01 -39.47
C PHE A 337 7.58 63.72 -38.78
N GLN A 338 7.13 63.50 -37.55
CA GLN A 338 7.42 62.29 -36.79
C GLN A 338 6.67 61.08 -37.37
N THR A 339 7.28 59.90 -37.28
CA THR A 339 6.67 58.63 -37.69
C THR A 339 6.58 57.70 -36.48
N ARG A 340 5.47 56.94 -36.36
CA ARG A 340 5.33 55.93 -35.31
C ARG A 340 6.02 54.64 -35.72
N TYR A 341 6.97 54.19 -34.92
CA TYR A 341 7.64 52.91 -35.07
C TYR A 341 7.17 51.92 -33.99
N GLY A 342 7.09 50.63 -34.31
CA GLY A 342 7.05 49.60 -33.28
C GLY A 342 8.43 49.46 -32.63
N THR A 343 8.47 48.94 -31.41
CA THR A 343 9.70 48.61 -30.69
C THR A 343 9.72 47.12 -30.38
N TYR A 344 10.67 46.40 -30.97
CA TYR A 344 11.09 45.10 -30.51
C TYR A 344 11.97 45.25 -29.26
N SER A 345 11.72 44.39 -28.28
CA SER A 345 12.53 44.29 -27.08
C SER A 345 12.86 42.84 -26.78
N PHE A 346 14.13 42.57 -26.49
CA PHE A 346 14.56 41.36 -25.81
C PHE A 346 15.00 41.74 -24.40
N ASP A 347 14.58 40.95 -23.40
CA ASP A 347 15.01 41.11 -22.01
C ASP A 347 15.39 39.72 -21.50
N ASN A 348 16.70 39.50 -21.35
CA ASN A 348 17.26 38.25 -20.82
C ASN A 348 17.75 38.53 -19.41
N SER A 349 17.29 37.79 -18.41
CA SER A 349 17.76 37.94 -17.04
C SER A 349 18.11 36.60 -16.39
N ILE A 350 19.19 36.61 -15.62
CA ILE A 350 19.56 35.56 -14.68
C ILE A 350 19.28 36.10 -13.29
N GLN A 351 18.48 35.38 -12.51
CA GLN A 351 17.98 35.79 -11.20
C GLN A 351 18.40 34.76 -10.15
N PHE A 352 19.18 35.19 -9.18
CA PHE A 352 19.56 34.44 -7.98
C PHE A 352 18.67 34.87 -6.82
N GLN A 353 18.09 33.91 -6.11
CA GLN A 353 17.30 34.18 -4.90
C GLN A 353 17.62 33.18 -3.79
N TYR A 354 17.76 33.67 -2.57
CA TYR A 354 17.98 32.83 -1.39
C TYR A 354 17.26 33.37 -0.16
N ASP A 355 16.40 32.57 0.45
CA ASP A 355 15.80 32.89 1.76
C ASP A 355 16.79 32.55 2.89
N LEU A 356 16.97 33.43 3.88
CA LEU A 356 17.82 33.16 5.04
C LEU A 356 17.14 32.24 6.08
N GLY A 357 15.83 32.01 5.98
CA GLY A 357 15.05 31.11 6.82
C GLY A 357 14.82 31.61 8.26
N ILE A 358 15.09 32.88 8.54
CA ILE A 358 15.14 33.44 9.91
C ILE A 358 13.80 33.40 10.65
N ASN A 359 12.67 33.32 9.93
CA ASN A 359 11.34 33.14 10.51
C ASN A 359 11.16 31.73 11.13
N GLY A 360 11.99 30.76 10.76
CA GLY A 360 11.90 29.35 11.15
C GLY A 360 10.96 28.52 10.27
N LEU A 361 10.39 29.08 9.20
CA LEU A 361 9.45 28.39 8.30
C LEU A 361 10.10 27.17 7.63
N ARG A 362 11.29 27.36 7.05
CA ARG A 362 12.07 26.30 6.37
C ARG A 362 12.34 25.12 7.31
N GLY A 363 12.89 25.39 8.50
CA GLY A 363 13.21 24.34 9.48
C GLY A 363 11.98 23.61 10.02
N ALA A 364 10.84 24.30 10.14
CA ALA A 364 9.57 23.69 10.51
C ALA A 364 8.97 22.84 9.38
N ARG A 365 9.07 23.27 8.12
CA ARG A 365 8.64 22.49 6.95
C ARG A 365 9.46 21.21 6.78
N ILE A 366 10.79 21.32 6.79
CA ILE A 366 11.69 20.16 6.64
C ILE A 366 11.38 19.12 7.71
N LYS A 367 11.28 19.52 8.98
CA LYS A 367 10.92 18.60 10.07
C LYS A 367 9.52 18.01 9.96
N ALA A 368 8.55 18.74 9.40
CA ALA A 368 7.23 18.18 9.11
C ALA A 368 7.28 17.11 8.01
N SER A 369 8.20 17.24 7.04
CA SER A 369 8.47 16.22 6.02
C SER A 369 9.32 15.05 6.55
N GLU A 370 10.22 15.29 7.52
CA GLU A 370 11.00 14.23 8.20
C GLU A 370 10.07 13.31 9.01
N GLU A 371 9.17 13.86 9.83
CA GLU A 371 8.16 13.02 10.52
C GLU A 371 7.15 12.42 9.52
N GLN A 372 6.84 13.08 8.39
CA GLN A 372 5.99 12.49 7.33
C GLN A 372 6.62 11.23 6.70
N LEU A 373 7.94 11.22 6.52
CA LEU A 373 8.65 10.03 6.06
C LEU A 373 8.55 8.89 7.09
N ARG A 374 8.85 9.19 8.36
CA ARG A 374 8.74 8.24 9.48
C ARG A 374 7.34 7.62 9.60
N ILE A 375 6.29 8.43 9.44
CA ILE A 375 4.90 7.95 9.43
C ILE A 375 4.66 6.91 8.32
N LEU A 376 5.29 7.06 7.14
CA LEU A 376 5.14 6.09 6.06
C LEU A 376 6.04 4.87 6.24
N GLU A 377 7.22 5.02 6.84
CA GLU A 377 8.09 3.90 7.23
C GLU A 377 7.37 2.99 8.25
N LEU A 378 6.72 3.56 9.27
CA LEU A 378 5.90 2.84 10.26
C LEU A 378 4.62 2.22 9.65
N ARG A 379 4.03 2.84 8.62
CA ARG A 379 2.92 2.24 7.86
C ARG A 379 3.36 1.07 6.97
N LEU A 380 4.55 1.13 6.39
CA LEU A 380 5.15 -0.01 5.66
C LEU A 380 5.42 -1.19 6.61
N GLU A 381 5.95 -0.92 7.80
CA GLU A 381 6.12 -1.91 8.87
C GLU A 381 4.78 -2.55 9.27
N THR A 382 3.76 -1.73 9.55
CA THR A 382 2.41 -2.18 9.89
C THR A 382 1.78 -3.02 8.76
N ALA A 383 1.97 -2.63 7.50
CA ALA A 383 1.48 -3.36 6.34
C ALA A 383 2.18 -4.72 6.14
N LEU A 384 3.49 -4.82 6.46
CA LEU A 384 4.23 -6.08 6.43
C LEU A 384 3.77 -7.05 7.52
N GLU A 385 3.55 -6.57 8.74
CA GLU A 385 3.04 -7.38 9.86
C GLU A 385 1.59 -7.81 9.64
N GLU A 386 0.74 -6.95 9.08
CA GLU A 386 -0.62 -7.31 8.67
C GLU A 386 -0.66 -8.28 7.48
N LEU A 387 0.25 -8.15 6.51
CA LEU A 387 0.39 -9.15 5.44
C LEU A 387 0.76 -10.52 6.01
N ARG A 388 1.79 -10.60 6.88
CA ARG A 388 2.21 -11.84 7.56
C ARG A 388 1.03 -12.51 8.28
N PHE A 389 0.26 -11.74 9.05
CA PHE A 389 -0.92 -12.24 9.74
C PHE A 389 -1.99 -12.77 8.77
N ASN A 390 -2.31 -12.02 7.73
CA ASN A 390 -3.32 -12.42 6.75
C ASN A 390 -2.89 -13.65 5.93
N VAL A 391 -1.60 -13.79 5.60
CA VAL A 391 -1.03 -15.00 4.99
C VAL A 391 -1.16 -16.20 5.93
N ALA A 392 -0.73 -16.07 7.20
CA ALA A 392 -0.84 -17.16 8.17
C ALA A 392 -2.30 -17.62 8.36
N ARG A 393 -3.23 -16.66 8.49
CA ARG A 393 -4.67 -16.95 8.57
C ARG A 393 -5.18 -17.66 7.32
N ALA A 394 -4.83 -17.20 6.11
CA ALA A 394 -5.24 -17.83 4.86
C ALA A 394 -4.61 -19.22 4.66
N TYR A 395 -3.38 -19.42 5.12
CA TYR A 395 -2.70 -20.72 5.13
C TYR A 395 -3.45 -21.72 6.02
N TYR A 396 -3.80 -21.34 7.24
CA TYR A 396 -4.60 -22.17 8.15
C TYR A 396 -6.05 -22.38 7.66
N ASN A 397 -6.63 -21.46 6.88
CA ASN A 397 -7.88 -21.71 6.14
C ASN A 397 -7.71 -22.83 5.10
N LEU A 398 -6.64 -22.79 4.30
CA LEU A 398 -6.34 -23.85 3.34
C LEU A 398 -6.05 -25.19 4.03
N GLN A 399 -5.33 -25.19 5.15
CA GLN A 399 -5.03 -26.41 5.92
C GLN A 399 -6.31 -27.07 6.48
N GLU A 400 -7.22 -26.28 7.07
CA GLU A 400 -8.55 -26.76 7.49
C GLU A 400 -9.35 -27.33 6.31
N ALA A 401 -9.43 -26.60 5.20
CA ALA A 401 -10.23 -26.99 4.06
C ALA A 401 -9.67 -28.24 3.32
N ASN A 402 -8.35 -28.47 3.35
CA ASN A 402 -7.75 -29.72 2.89
C ASN A 402 -8.20 -30.90 3.76
N ALA A 403 -8.05 -30.78 5.09
CA ALA A 403 -8.42 -31.84 6.03
C ALA A 403 -9.93 -32.15 6.05
N ALA A 404 -10.79 -31.12 5.92
CA ALA A 404 -12.23 -31.28 5.82
C ALA A 404 -12.64 -32.13 4.60
N VAL A 405 -11.96 -31.98 3.46
CA VAL A 405 -12.17 -32.84 2.27
C VAL A 405 -11.77 -34.29 2.56
N GLU A 406 -10.69 -34.54 3.28
CA GLU A 406 -10.24 -35.89 3.62
C GLU A 406 -11.17 -36.60 4.62
N ILE A 407 -11.56 -35.91 5.69
CA ILE A 407 -12.55 -36.38 6.68
C ILE A 407 -13.87 -36.71 5.97
N GLN A 408 -14.37 -35.80 5.14
CA GLN A 408 -15.67 -35.99 4.50
C GLN A 408 -15.63 -37.02 3.36
N ALA A 409 -14.48 -37.20 2.69
CA ALA A 409 -14.27 -38.33 1.78
C ALA A 409 -14.23 -39.68 2.54
N ALA A 410 -13.73 -39.71 3.78
CA ALA A 410 -13.83 -40.89 4.63
C ALA A 410 -15.29 -41.15 5.06
N ALA A 411 -16.07 -40.11 5.39
CA ALA A 411 -17.50 -40.25 5.69
C ALA A 411 -18.30 -40.80 4.49
N VAL A 412 -18.01 -40.36 3.26
CA VAL A 412 -18.59 -40.95 2.03
C VAL A 412 -18.20 -42.42 1.88
N ARG A 413 -16.92 -42.79 2.08
CA ARG A 413 -16.48 -44.20 2.02
C ARG A 413 -17.16 -45.09 3.07
N ASN A 414 -17.28 -44.60 4.31
CA ASN A 414 -17.98 -45.30 5.40
C ASN A 414 -19.47 -45.49 5.09
N SER A 415 -20.18 -44.41 4.72
CA SER A 415 -21.62 -44.48 4.43
C SER A 415 -21.96 -45.29 3.17
N GLN A 416 -21.08 -45.30 2.16
CA GLN A 416 -21.19 -46.22 1.01
C GLN A 416 -21.07 -47.68 1.47
N LYS A 417 -20.14 -47.99 2.39
CA LYS A 417 -19.99 -49.34 2.93
C LYS A 417 -21.18 -49.77 3.80
N SER A 418 -21.67 -48.88 4.67
CA SER A 418 -22.90 -49.05 5.44
C SER A 418 -24.13 -49.33 4.54
N LEU A 419 -24.19 -48.73 3.34
CA LEU A 419 -25.24 -49.04 2.35
C LEU A 419 -25.09 -50.44 1.74
N GLU A 420 -23.88 -50.83 1.33
CA GLU A 420 -23.62 -52.17 0.77
C GLU A 420 -23.98 -53.29 1.75
N ASP A 421 -23.69 -53.10 3.04
CA ASP A 421 -24.00 -54.07 4.09
C ASP A 421 -25.50 -54.13 4.39
N ALA A 422 -26.20 -52.99 4.44
CA ALA A 422 -27.67 -52.96 4.53
C ALA A 422 -28.35 -53.65 3.33
N GLU A 423 -27.86 -53.42 2.11
CA GLU A 423 -28.40 -54.07 0.89
C GLU A 423 -28.01 -55.56 0.80
N ALA A 424 -26.94 -56.00 1.46
CA ALA A 424 -26.64 -57.43 1.61
C ALA A 424 -27.61 -58.11 2.60
N LEU A 425 -27.88 -57.48 3.74
CA LEU A 425 -28.78 -57.99 4.77
C LEU A 425 -30.24 -58.01 4.30
N GLU A 426 -30.70 -57.01 3.54
CA GLU A 426 -32.01 -57.02 2.87
C GLU A 426 -32.14 -58.23 1.92
N ARG A 427 -31.14 -58.46 1.05
CA ARG A 427 -31.15 -59.60 0.10
C ARG A 427 -31.06 -60.96 0.80
N ALA A 428 -30.47 -61.03 1.99
CA ALA A 428 -30.45 -62.22 2.84
C ALA A 428 -31.75 -62.40 3.67
N GLY A 429 -32.70 -61.46 3.60
CA GLY A 429 -33.97 -61.52 4.33
C GLY A 429 -33.88 -61.24 5.83
N VAL A 430 -32.75 -60.69 6.29
CA VAL A 430 -32.48 -60.39 7.72
C VAL A 430 -32.37 -58.89 8.03
N GLY A 431 -32.21 -58.04 7.00
CA GLY A 431 -32.27 -56.58 7.08
C GLY A 431 -33.56 -56.01 6.45
N THR A 432 -33.90 -54.77 6.77
CA THR A 432 -35.16 -54.14 6.34
C THR A 432 -34.99 -53.13 5.20
N ARG A 433 -36.07 -52.90 4.43
CA ARG A 433 -36.11 -51.82 3.43
C ARG A 433 -35.87 -50.43 4.03
N PHE A 434 -36.26 -50.25 5.29
CA PHE A 434 -36.09 -48.99 6.02
C PHE A 434 -34.61 -48.66 6.25
N GLU A 435 -33.81 -49.65 6.64
CA GLU A 435 -32.37 -49.47 6.88
C GLU A 435 -31.62 -49.15 5.57
N VAL A 436 -31.98 -49.80 4.46
CA VAL A 436 -31.46 -49.47 3.12
C VAL A 436 -31.80 -48.03 2.72
N LEU A 437 -33.03 -47.59 2.96
CA LEU A 437 -33.44 -46.20 2.69
C LEU A 437 -32.67 -45.20 3.59
N GLN A 438 -32.44 -45.53 4.86
CA GLN A 438 -31.71 -44.69 5.80
C GLN A 438 -30.22 -44.57 5.46
N ALA A 439 -29.58 -45.68 5.06
CA ALA A 439 -28.20 -45.67 4.57
C ALA A 439 -28.04 -44.84 3.28
N ARG A 440 -29.01 -44.91 2.35
CA ARG A 440 -29.05 -44.06 1.15
C ARG A 440 -29.16 -42.57 1.47
N VAL A 441 -29.96 -42.18 2.47
CA VAL A 441 -30.05 -40.78 2.93
C VAL A 441 -28.73 -40.32 3.54
N THR A 442 -28.08 -41.15 4.37
CA THR A 442 -26.78 -40.84 4.98
C THR A 442 -25.70 -40.65 3.92
N LEU A 443 -25.64 -41.53 2.92
CA LEU A 443 -24.72 -41.41 1.79
C LEU A 443 -24.96 -40.12 0.98
N ALA A 444 -26.22 -39.78 0.67
CA ALA A 444 -26.56 -38.57 -0.07
C ALA A 444 -26.15 -37.29 0.68
N ASN A 445 -26.40 -37.23 1.99
CA ASN A 445 -25.96 -36.13 2.84
C ASN A 445 -24.42 -36.02 2.83
N ASN A 446 -23.71 -37.14 3.02
CA ASN A 446 -22.25 -37.14 3.06
C ASN A 446 -21.62 -36.72 1.72
N GLN A 447 -22.25 -37.06 0.58
CA GLN A 447 -21.84 -36.60 -0.75
C GLN A 447 -22.07 -35.09 -0.95
N GLN A 448 -23.19 -34.54 -0.45
CA GLN A 448 -23.44 -33.10 -0.44
C GLN A 448 -22.37 -32.36 0.39
N ASP A 449 -22.03 -32.87 1.58
CA ASP A 449 -21.04 -32.24 2.44
C ASP A 449 -19.60 -32.39 1.90
N LEU A 450 -19.28 -33.47 1.17
CA LEU A 450 -18.02 -33.57 0.44
C LEU A 450 -17.94 -32.50 -0.66
N THR A 451 -19.03 -32.28 -1.38
CA THR A 451 -19.13 -31.23 -2.42
C THR A 451 -18.96 -29.83 -1.80
N ASN A 452 -19.56 -29.59 -0.63
CA ASN A 452 -19.36 -28.35 0.13
C ASN A 452 -17.89 -28.15 0.56
N SER A 453 -17.25 -29.21 1.05
CA SER A 453 -15.84 -29.17 1.49
C SER A 453 -14.88 -28.94 0.32
N GLN A 454 -15.11 -29.59 -0.82
CA GLN A 454 -14.32 -29.40 -2.05
C GLN A 454 -14.45 -27.97 -2.59
N ARG A 455 -15.65 -27.39 -2.54
CA ARG A 455 -15.88 -25.97 -2.86
C ARG A 455 -15.09 -25.06 -1.92
N ASN A 456 -15.15 -25.29 -0.61
CA ASN A 456 -14.40 -24.51 0.39
C ASN A 456 -12.89 -24.59 0.13
N GLN A 457 -12.36 -25.79 -0.13
CA GLN A 457 -10.95 -26.01 -0.49
C GLN A 457 -10.55 -25.20 -1.72
N PHE A 458 -11.36 -25.23 -2.79
CA PHE A 458 -11.11 -24.42 -3.98
C PHE A 458 -11.08 -22.92 -3.65
N GLN A 459 -12.04 -22.43 -2.85
CA GLN A 459 -12.08 -21.03 -2.43
C GLN A 459 -10.83 -20.62 -1.64
N SER A 460 -10.46 -21.37 -0.58
CA SER A 460 -9.27 -21.06 0.22
C SER A 460 -7.94 -21.19 -0.55
N ARG A 461 -7.87 -22.06 -1.57
CA ARG A 461 -6.73 -22.06 -2.52
C ARG A 461 -6.63 -20.74 -3.27
N ARG A 462 -7.74 -20.22 -3.81
CA ARG A 462 -7.77 -18.93 -4.55
C ARG A 462 -7.52 -17.74 -3.63
N GLU A 463 -8.08 -17.74 -2.42
CA GLU A 463 -7.81 -16.72 -1.39
C GLU A 463 -6.31 -16.61 -1.08
N LEU A 464 -5.64 -17.73 -0.77
CA LEU A 464 -4.21 -17.73 -0.50
C LEU A 464 -3.41 -17.30 -1.75
N SER A 465 -3.73 -17.84 -2.94
CA SER A 465 -3.01 -17.53 -4.19
C SER A 465 -3.06 -16.04 -4.54
N ALA A 466 -4.21 -15.39 -4.31
CA ALA A 466 -4.37 -13.95 -4.51
C ALA A 466 -3.55 -13.11 -3.51
N ILE A 467 -3.44 -13.55 -2.25
CA ILE A 467 -2.60 -12.87 -1.24
C ILE A 467 -1.10 -13.03 -1.57
N LEU A 468 -0.70 -14.21 -2.09
CA LEU A 468 0.69 -14.48 -2.49
C LEU A 468 1.10 -13.86 -3.84
N ASN A 469 0.14 -13.33 -4.60
CA ASN A 469 0.31 -12.81 -5.97
C ASN A 469 1.15 -13.75 -6.86
N ILE A 470 0.67 -15.00 -6.99
CA ILE A 470 1.25 -16.04 -7.86
C ILE A 470 0.41 -16.24 -9.13
N ASP A 471 0.94 -16.96 -10.11
CA ASP A 471 0.25 -17.24 -11.36
C ASP A 471 -1.13 -17.90 -11.16
N GLU A 472 -2.14 -17.40 -11.88
CA GLU A 472 -3.54 -17.84 -11.77
C GLU A 472 -3.71 -19.35 -12.05
N ASN A 473 -2.84 -19.95 -12.87
CA ASN A 473 -2.91 -21.34 -13.30
C ASN A 473 -2.26 -22.32 -12.30
N THR A 474 -1.73 -21.83 -11.18
CA THR A 474 -1.15 -22.67 -10.12
C THR A 474 -2.12 -22.88 -8.97
N ASN A 475 -2.43 -24.13 -8.62
CA ASN A 475 -3.15 -24.45 -7.38
C ASN A 475 -2.18 -24.65 -6.21
N LEU A 476 -2.64 -24.39 -4.97
CA LEU A 476 -1.83 -24.56 -3.75
C LEU A 476 -2.32 -25.72 -2.88
N LEU A 477 -1.38 -26.35 -2.18
CA LEU A 477 -1.63 -27.27 -1.05
C LEU A 477 -0.82 -26.81 0.17
N ALA A 478 -1.39 -27.00 1.36
CA ALA A 478 -0.64 -26.83 2.60
C ALA A 478 0.27 -28.05 2.78
N ALA A 479 1.59 -27.83 2.81
CA ALA A 479 2.60 -28.86 3.02
C ALA A 479 2.81 -29.22 4.49
N ASP A 480 2.49 -28.30 5.41
CA ASP A 480 2.79 -28.46 6.83
C ASP A 480 1.81 -29.43 7.52
N PRO A 481 2.29 -30.27 8.46
CA PRO A 481 1.46 -31.19 9.21
C PRO A 481 0.46 -30.45 10.12
N ILE A 482 -0.66 -31.09 10.42
CA ILE A 482 -1.69 -30.56 11.32
C ILE A 482 -1.26 -30.85 12.76
N GLY A 483 -0.82 -29.81 13.46
CA GLY A 483 -0.38 -29.84 14.86
C GLY A 483 -0.30 -28.43 15.43
N LEU A 484 0.12 -28.30 16.69
CA LEU A 484 0.31 -26.99 17.32
C LEU A 484 1.55 -26.30 16.72
N ALA A 485 1.39 -25.07 16.24
CA ALA A 485 2.45 -24.31 15.57
C ALA A 485 3.51 -23.71 16.53
N GLY A 486 3.35 -23.88 17.83
CA GLY A 486 4.23 -23.36 18.87
C GLY A 486 3.53 -23.29 20.23
N ALA A 487 4.16 -22.60 21.17
CA ALA A 487 3.58 -22.21 22.46
C ALA A 487 3.60 -20.68 22.60
N TRP A 488 2.89 -20.14 23.60
CA TRP A 488 2.98 -18.74 23.99
C TRP A 488 3.32 -18.64 25.48
N ASP A 489 4.57 -18.28 25.79
CA ASP A 489 5.14 -18.42 27.12
C ASP A 489 4.96 -17.18 28.02
N LEU A 490 4.39 -16.08 27.48
CA LEU A 490 4.14 -14.85 28.24
C LEU A 490 2.76 -14.84 28.88
N THR A 491 2.66 -14.29 30.10
CA THR A 491 1.36 -14.01 30.74
C THR A 491 0.55 -12.97 29.96
N LEU A 492 -0.74 -12.85 30.27
CA LEU A 492 -1.60 -11.84 29.66
C LEU A 492 -1.08 -10.41 29.90
N GLU A 493 -0.66 -10.11 31.13
CA GLU A 493 -0.12 -8.81 31.52
C GLU A 493 1.17 -8.48 30.76
N GLU A 494 2.11 -9.45 30.64
CA GLU A 494 3.34 -9.29 29.85
C GLU A 494 3.03 -9.13 28.36
N THR A 495 2.06 -9.87 27.84
CA THR A 495 1.58 -9.78 26.45
C THR A 495 1.07 -8.37 26.12
N ILE A 496 0.23 -7.78 26.99
CA ILE A 496 -0.29 -6.41 26.82
C ILE A 496 0.87 -5.40 26.88
N VAL A 497 1.82 -5.58 27.81
CA VAL A 497 2.99 -4.68 27.94
C VAL A 497 3.91 -4.77 26.71
N GLN A 498 4.14 -5.96 26.15
CA GLN A 498 4.89 -6.12 24.91
C GLN A 498 4.17 -5.49 23.72
N ALA A 499 2.85 -5.67 23.59
CA ALA A 499 2.06 -5.04 22.53
C ALA A 499 2.14 -3.50 22.55
N TYR A 500 2.16 -2.89 23.74
CA TYR A 500 2.38 -1.45 23.90
C TYR A 500 3.81 -0.97 23.59
N GLN A 501 4.80 -1.86 23.61
CA GLN A 501 6.20 -1.54 23.30
C GLN A 501 6.53 -1.71 21.81
N ASN A 502 5.87 -2.66 21.13
CA ASN A 502 6.31 -3.17 19.84
C ASN A 502 5.43 -2.76 18.64
N ARG A 503 4.18 -2.30 18.87
CA ARG A 503 3.24 -1.83 17.82
C ARG A 503 3.67 -0.49 17.20
N ALA A 504 4.20 -0.54 15.97
CA ALA A 504 4.56 0.62 15.15
C ALA A 504 3.42 1.65 15.00
N GLU A 505 2.16 1.19 14.99
CA GLU A 505 0.93 1.99 14.96
C GLU A 505 0.88 3.08 16.07
N LEU A 506 1.44 2.80 17.26
CA LEU A 506 1.51 3.75 18.38
C LEU A 506 2.56 4.84 18.11
N GLU A 507 3.71 4.48 17.55
CA GLU A 507 4.73 5.44 17.13
C GLU A 507 4.23 6.32 15.98
N GLU A 508 3.38 5.77 15.09
CA GLU A 508 2.77 6.52 13.99
C GLU A 508 1.95 7.72 14.52
N GLN A 509 1.13 7.52 15.55
CA GLN A 509 0.33 8.62 16.12
C GLN A 509 1.21 9.65 16.85
N LEU A 510 2.32 9.23 17.47
CA LEU A 510 3.31 10.15 18.06
C LEU A 510 4.02 10.98 16.97
N ALA A 511 4.34 10.37 15.82
CA ALA A 511 4.94 11.06 14.69
C ALA A 511 3.93 12.02 14.00
N GLU A 512 2.65 11.64 13.83
CA GLU A 512 1.59 12.54 13.33
C GLU A 512 1.39 13.75 14.28
N ARG A 513 1.44 13.54 15.60
CA ARG A 513 1.40 14.61 16.60
C ARG A 513 2.60 15.56 16.48
N ASP A 514 3.81 15.02 16.37
CA ASP A 514 5.03 15.83 16.32
C ASP A 514 5.19 16.55 14.97
N ARG A 515 4.71 15.94 13.88
CA ARG A 515 4.46 16.56 12.56
C ARG A 515 3.48 17.73 12.66
N ALA A 516 2.33 17.55 13.32
CA ALA A 516 1.36 18.62 13.56
C ALA A 516 1.97 19.78 14.37
N GLN A 517 2.82 19.46 15.36
CA GLN A 517 3.60 20.46 16.11
C GLN A 517 4.57 21.25 15.21
N GLN A 518 5.19 20.62 14.21
CA GLN A 518 6.03 21.34 13.24
C GLN A 518 5.19 22.20 12.29
N LEU A 519 4.07 21.69 11.78
CA LEU A 519 3.14 22.45 10.95
C LEU A 519 2.55 23.67 11.70
N ARG A 520 2.33 23.56 13.01
CA ARG A 520 1.96 24.68 13.89
C ARG A 520 3.05 25.75 13.97
N ARG A 521 4.32 25.33 14.07
CA ARG A 521 5.49 26.25 14.04
C ARG A 521 5.62 26.94 12.67
N ALA A 522 5.36 26.22 11.58
CA ALA A 522 5.35 26.75 10.22
C ALA A 522 4.24 27.80 10.02
N ALA A 523 3.01 27.53 10.48
CA ALA A 523 1.92 28.51 10.44
C ALA A 523 2.26 29.80 11.18
N LEU A 524 2.81 29.69 12.40
CA LEU A 524 3.27 30.84 13.20
C LEU A 524 4.51 31.57 12.65
N ALA A 525 5.15 31.06 11.59
CA ALA A 525 6.28 31.72 10.95
C ALA A 525 5.84 32.78 9.90
N ALA A 526 4.59 32.75 9.44
CA ALA A 526 4.08 33.67 8.42
C ALA A 526 3.96 35.14 8.88
N THR A 527 3.85 35.39 10.18
CA THR A 527 3.79 36.75 10.80
C THR A 527 5.10 37.19 11.45
N ARG A 528 6.19 36.44 11.21
CA ARG A 528 7.55 36.79 11.65
C ARG A 528 8.30 37.55 10.54
N PRO A 529 9.30 38.39 10.89
CA PRO A 529 10.19 38.95 9.88
C PRO A 529 10.93 37.85 9.14
N ASN A 530 11.05 38.01 7.82
CA ASN A 530 11.85 37.16 6.95
C ASN A 530 12.84 38.01 6.14
N VAL A 531 14.01 37.44 5.81
CA VAL A 531 15.03 38.13 5.02
C VAL A 531 15.42 37.26 3.83
N THR A 532 15.32 37.82 2.63
CA THR A 532 15.81 37.20 1.40
C THR A 532 17.00 37.98 0.84
N LEU A 533 17.95 37.24 0.26
CA LEU A 533 18.96 37.76 -0.64
C LEU A 533 18.43 37.62 -2.07
N GLY A 534 18.58 38.68 -2.86
CA GLY A 534 18.35 38.64 -4.30
C GLY A 534 19.55 39.23 -5.03
N ALA A 535 19.85 38.71 -6.22
CA ALA A 535 20.72 39.37 -7.17
C ALA A 535 20.24 39.05 -8.58
N SER A 536 20.29 40.02 -9.50
CA SER A 536 20.01 39.76 -10.90
C SER A 536 21.11 40.31 -11.81
N TYR A 537 21.24 39.69 -12.98
CA TYR A 537 21.97 40.21 -14.11
C TYR A 537 21.03 40.20 -15.32
N ASN A 538 20.85 41.33 -15.99
CA ASN A 538 19.93 41.44 -17.12
C ASN A 538 20.60 42.06 -18.35
N VAL A 539 20.11 41.69 -19.54
CA VAL A 539 20.55 42.21 -20.84
C VAL A 539 19.32 42.61 -21.63
N LEU A 540 19.11 43.92 -21.73
CA LEU A 540 17.94 44.54 -22.36
C LEU A 540 18.32 45.14 -23.72
N GLY A 541 17.78 44.57 -24.79
CA GLY A 541 17.82 45.12 -26.14
C GLY A 541 16.54 45.88 -26.49
N ARG A 542 16.67 47.02 -27.19
CA ARG A 542 15.53 47.76 -27.77
C ARG A 542 15.84 48.21 -29.19
N ILE A 543 15.21 47.54 -30.15
CA ILE A 543 15.34 47.79 -31.59
C ILE A 543 13.98 48.29 -32.08
N ASN A 544 13.93 49.45 -32.71
CA ASN A 544 12.69 49.99 -33.29
C ASN A 544 12.63 49.75 -34.80
N ASP A 545 11.44 49.87 -35.38
CA ASP A 545 11.21 49.80 -36.83
C ASP A 545 11.82 51.02 -37.60
N ASN A 546 12.66 51.84 -36.96
CA ASN A 546 13.25 53.02 -37.58
C ASN A 546 14.54 52.64 -38.32
N THR A 547 14.65 53.09 -39.57
CA THR A 547 15.82 52.87 -40.43
C THR A 547 16.95 53.87 -40.20
N ASP A 548 16.73 54.94 -39.41
CA ASP A 548 17.82 55.77 -38.90
C ASP A 548 18.63 55.01 -37.83
N TYR A 549 19.89 54.71 -38.14
CA TYR A 549 20.82 54.05 -37.24
C TYR A 549 21.04 54.81 -35.91
N LYS A 550 20.78 56.13 -35.87
CA LYS A 550 20.88 56.94 -34.65
C LYS A 550 19.66 56.78 -33.72
N ALA A 551 18.55 56.23 -34.23
CA ALA A 551 17.34 56.00 -33.46
C ALA A 551 17.27 54.58 -32.84
N VAL A 552 18.14 53.66 -33.29
CA VAL A 552 18.26 52.30 -32.74
C VAL A 552 18.91 52.40 -31.36
N ARG A 553 18.21 51.94 -30.31
CA ARG A 553 18.70 52.05 -28.91
C ARG A 553 19.68 50.93 -28.51
N GLY A 554 19.98 50.01 -29.42
CA GLY A 554 20.95 48.95 -29.21
C GLY A 554 20.55 47.97 -28.11
N TRP A 555 21.53 47.56 -27.31
CA TRP A 555 21.35 46.76 -26.11
C TRP A 555 22.32 47.23 -25.02
N ALA A 556 21.97 46.96 -23.77
CA ALA A 556 22.81 47.20 -22.60
C ALA A 556 22.59 46.08 -21.57
N ASP A 557 23.62 45.81 -20.78
CA ASP A 557 23.54 44.94 -19.62
C ASP A 557 23.52 45.71 -18.30
N GLY A 558 23.14 45.02 -17.23
CA GLY A 558 23.05 45.57 -15.88
C GLY A 558 23.04 44.47 -14.83
N TYR A 559 23.31 44.83 -13.57
CA TYR A 559 23.18 43.94 -12.44
C TYR A 559 22.66 44.67 -11.20
N ASP A 560 22.00 43.93 -10.32
CA ASP A 560 21.61 44.37 -8.99
C ASP A 560 21.94 43.29 -7.95
N ALA A 561 22.05 43.72 -6.69
CA ALA A 561 22.09 42.84 -5.54
C ALA A 561 21.39 43.53 -4.36
N GLN A 562 20.48 42.83 -3.71
CA GLN A 562 19.60 43.36 -2.67
C GLN A 562 19.42 42.39 -1.50
N VAL A 563 19.19 42.97 -0.32
CA VAL A 563 18.81 42.25 0.90
C VAL A 563 17.44 42.78 1.32
N GLN A 564 16.40 41.99 1.13
CA GLN A 564 15.03 42.39 1.40
C GLN A 564 14.56 41.83 2.74
N LEU A 565 14.31 42.71 3.71
CA LEU A 565 13.52 42.39 4.90
C LEU A 565 12.03 42.53 4.55
N SER A 566 11.24 41.49 4.84
CA SER A 566 9.78 41.52 4.73
C SER A 566 9.16 41.07 6.05
N TRP A 567 8.21 41.81 6.59
CA TRP A 567 7.52 41.45 7.82
C TRP A 567 6.03 41.78 7.71
N ASN A 568 5.20 40.74 7.73
CA ASN A 568 3.76 40.90 7.81
C ASN A 568 3.32 41.05 9.28
N PHE A 569 3.03 42.29 9.69
CA PHE A 569 2.56 42.60 11.04
C PHE A 569 1.12 42.12 11.32
N PHE A 570 0.28 42.01 10.29
CA PHE A 570 -1.13 41.64 10.45
C PHE A 570 -1.71 41.02 9.16
N ASP A 571 -2.10 39.76 9.25
CA ASP A 571 -2.58 38.91 8.15
C ASP A 571 -4.08 38.61 8.22
N GLY A 572 -4.85 39.45 8.91
CA GLY A 572 -6.25 39.16 9.25
C GLY A 572 -6.43 38.10 10.36
N GLY A 573 -5.35 37.57 10.91
CA GLY A 573 -5.34 36.48 11.90
C GLY A 573 -5.18 35.08 11.29
N ALA A 574 -4.89 34.96 10.00
CA ALA A 574 -4.82 33.69 9.27
C ALA A 574 -3.80 32.70 9.88
N ALA A 575 -2.58 33.14 10.18
CA ALA A 575 -1.54 32.35 10.84
C ALA A 575 -1.96 31.86 12.23
N LYS A 576 -2.73 32.67 12.98
CA LYS A 576 -3.27 32.28 14.30
C LYS A 576 -4.37 31.22 14.15
N ALA A 577 -5.23 31.35 13.14
CA ALA A 577 -6.26 30.36 12.84
C ALA A 577 -5.65 29.03 12.37
N GLN A 578 -4.68 29.06 11.46
CA GLN A 578 -3.94 27.87 11.01
C GLN A 578 -3.15 27.22 12.15
N ALA A 579 -2.49 28.01 13.01
CA ALA A 579 -1.82 27.48 14.19
C ALA A 579 -2.80 26.83 15.19
N ARG A 580 -4.01 27.37 15.35
CA ARG A 580 -5.07 26.73 16.16
C ARG A 580 -5.62 25.47 15.51
N GLN A 581 -5.72 25.39 14.18
CA GLN A 581 -6.03 24.14 13.48
C GLN A 581 -4.97 23.08 13.81
N ARG A 582 -3.68 23.40 13.68
CA ARG A 582 -2.59 22.46 13.99
C ARG A 582 -2.49 22.10 15.48
N GLU A 583 -2.97 22.95 16.39
CA GLU A 583 -3.16 22.61 17.82
C GLU A 583 -4.30 21.59 18.03
N LEU A 584 -5.34 21.63 17.22
CA LEU A 584 -6.42 20.64 17.26
C LEU A 584 -5.98 19.33 16.61
N ASP A 585 -5.17 19.37 15.53
CA ASP A 585 -4.57 18.18 14.92
C ASP A 585 -3.68 17.42 15.94
N ILE A 586 -2.94 18.12 16.81
CA ILE A 586 -2.19 17.52 17.93
C ILE A 586 -3.14 16.77 18.87
N GLY A 587 -4.19 17.42 19.37
CA GLY A 587 -5.14 16.78 20.28
C GLY A 587 -5.91 15.60 19.66
N ILE A 588 -6.15 15.65 18.34
CA ILE A 588 -6.73 14.52 17.60
C ILE A 588 -5.75 13.33 17.53
N ALA A 589 -4.44 13.59 17.41
CA ALA A 589 -3.42 12.54 17.46
C ALA A 589 -3.28 11.94 18.87
N ASP A 590 -3.33 12.76 19.92
CA ASP A 590 -3.31 12.29 21.32
C ASP A 590 -4.54 11.40 21.62
N GLU A 591 -5.75 11.77 21.18
CA GLU A 591 -6.94 10.93 21.38
C GLU A 591 -6.95 9.66 20.50
N ARG A 592 -6.36 9.70 19.30
CA ARG A 592 -6.14 8.50 18.49
C ARG A 592 -5.17 7.53 19.15
N PHE A 593 -4.10 8.03 19.76
CA PHE A 593 -3.17 7.23 20.55
C PHE A 593 -3.89 6.57 21.73
N ASN A 594 -4.73 7.31 22.46
CA ASN A 594 -5.58 6.75 23.52
C ASN A 594 -6.56 5.68 23.01
N GLN A 595 -7.24 5.93 21.88
CA GLN A 595 -8.13 4.95 21.25
C GLN A 595 -7.37 3.67 20.85
N LEU A 596 -6.18 3.84 20.27
CA LEU A 596 -5.34 2.74 19.82
C LEU A 596 -4.79 1.90 20.98
N LEU A 597 -4.39 2.50 22.11
CA LEU A 597 -4.01 1.75 23.33
C LEU A 597 -5.16 0.85 23.84
N ASN A 598 -6.41 1.31 23.74
CA ASN A 598 -7.57 0.50 24.11
C ASN A 598 -7.83 -0.62 23.10
N GLN A 599 -7.65 -0.36 21.79
CA GLN A 599 -7.79 -1.39 20.75
C GLN A 599 -6.71 -2.47 20.85
N ILE A 600 -5.43 -2.08 20.98
CA ILE A 600 -4.30 -3.02 21.11
C ILE A 600 -4.49 -3.93 22.32
N ARG A 601 -4.99 -3.40 23.45
CA ARG A 601 -5.34 -4.19 24.63
C ARG A 601 -6.46 -5.19 24.33
N LEU A 602 -7.54 -4.75 23.67
CA LEU A 602 -8.66 -5.61 23.31
C LEU A 602 -8.23 -6.72 22.34
N ASP A 603 -7.37 -6.41 21.36
CA ASP A 603 -6.80 -7.38 20.43
C ASP A 603 -5.98 -8.45 21.20
N ALA A 604 -5.11 -8.01 22.11
CA ALA A 604 -4.24 -8.88 22.89
C ALA A 604 -5.02 -9.75 23.89
N GLU A 605 -5.94 -9.17 24.67
CA GLU A 605 -6.82 -9.90 25.60
C GLU A 605 -7.67 -10.93 24.84
N LYS A 606 -8.27 -10.54 23.71
CA LYS A 606 -9.06 -11.46 22.91
C LYS A 606 -8.21 -12.59 22.34
N ALA A 607 -7.08 -12.30 21.69
CA ALA A 607 -6.24 -13.33 21.08
C ALA A 607 -5.67 -14.30 22.13
N TYR A 608 -5.35 -13.82 23.33
CA TYR A 608 -4.92 -14.65 24.46
C TYR A 608 -6.03 -15.61 24.94
N TYR A 609 -7.25 -15.10 25.16
CA TYR A 609 -8.37 -15.96 25.59
C TYR A 609 -8.85 -16.91 24.48
N ASP A 610 -8.84 -16.48 23.21
CA ASP A 610 -9.11 -17.34 22.06
C ASP A 610 -8.05 -18.46 21.96
N LEU A 611 -6.77 -18.17 22.22
CA LEU A 611 -5.68 -19.16 22.23
C LEU A 611 -5.87 -20.19 23.35
N GLN A 612 -6.10 -19.72 24.58
CA GLN A 612 -6.30 -20.58 25.75
C GLN A 612 -7.55 -21.47 25.59
N ALA A 613 -8.67 -20.91 25.16
CA ALA A 613 -9.89 -21.67 24.93
C ALA A 613 -9.73 -22.75 23.85
N ASN A 614 -8.97 -22.47 22.78
CA ASN A 614 -8.67 -23.48 21.77
C ASN A 614 -7.73 -24.58 22.31
N PHE A 615 -6.74 -24.24 23.16
CA PHE A 615 -5.86 -25.23 23.80
C PHE A 615 -6.63 -26.24 24.67
N ASP A 616 -7.52 -25.74 25.53
CA ASP A 616 -8.38 -26.59 26.39
C ASP A 616 -9.37 -27.44 25.54
N ASN A 617 -9.84 -26.87 24.42
CA ASN A 617 -10.68 -27.59 23.46
C ASN A 617 -9.92 -28.71 22.72
N ILE A 618 -8.61 -28.58 22.43
CA ILE A 618 -7.83 -29.65 21.77
C ILE A 618 -7.83 -30.92 22.64
N GLN A 619 -7.57 -30.79 23.95
CA GLN A 619 -7.55 -31.94 24.86
C GLN A 619 -8.91 -32.64 24.90
N THR A 620 -9.98 -31.85 25.04
CA THR A 620 -11.36 -32.36 25.10
C THR A 620 -11.81 -32.99 23.78
N ALA A 621 -11.42 -32.40 22.64
CA ALA A 621 -11.76 -32.91 21.32
C ALA A 621 -10.97 -34.18 20.95
N ASN A 622 -9.72 -34.31 21.41
CA ASN A 622 -8.90 -35.50 21.18
C ASN A 622 -9.50 -36.73 21.88
N LEU A 623 -9.86 -36.60 23.16
CA LEU A 623 -10.61 -37.64 23.89
C LEU A 623 -11.95 -37.95 23.19
N GLY A 624 -12.64 -36.92 22.69
CA GLY A 624 -13.87 -37.09 21.91
C GLY A 624 -13.69 -37.88 20.61
N VAL A 625 -12.52 -37.85 19.97
CA VAL A 625 -12.20 -38.67 18.78
C VAL A 625 -11.87 -40.11 19.18
N GLU A 626 -11.12 -40.30 20.27
CA GLU A 626 -10.78 -41.63 20.82
C GLU A 626 -12.06 -42.40 21.20
N GLU A 627 -12.91 -41.82 22.05
CA GLU A 627 -14.17 -42.42 22.51
C GLU A 627 -15.15 -42.67 21.35
N ALA A 628 -15.27 -41.74 20.39
CA ALA A 628 -16.14 -41.94 19.22
C ALA A 628 -15.63 -43.02 18.26
N THR A 629 -14.31 -43.21 18.18
CA THR A 629 -13.70 -44.29 17.39
C THR A 629 -14.00 -45.65 18.01
N GLU A 630 -13.86 -45.78 19.33
CA GLU A 630 -14.17 -47.01 20.06
C GLU A 630 -15.69 -47.30 20.06
N ALA A 631 -16.53 -46.29 20.27
CA ALA A 631 -17.98 -46.43 20.18
C ALA A 631 -18.44 -46.91 18.78
N LEU A 632 -17.84 -46.39 17.70
CA LEU A 632 -18.08 -46.89 16.34
C LEU A 632 -17.62 -48.35 16.17
N ARG A 633 -16.47 -48.72 16.73
CA ARG A 633 -15.97 -50.11 16.71
C ARG A 633 -16.95 -51.05 17.40
N LEU A 634 -17.46 -50.66 18.58
CA LEU A 634 -18.46 -51.43 19.33
C LEU A 634 -19.79 -51.53 18.57
N ALA A 635 -20.30 -50.42 18.02
CA ALA A 635 -21.55 -50.41 17.24
C ALA A 635 -21.47 -51.35 16.01
N ARG A 636 -20.35 -51.29 15.25
CA ARG A 636 -20.11 -52.17 14.11
C ARG A 636 -20.06 -53.66 14.52
N LEU A 637 -19.40 -53.99 15.63
CA LEU A 637 -19.37 -55.38 16.16
C LEU A 637 -20.75 -55.85 16.64
N ARG A 638 -21.52 -55.01 17.34
CA ARG A 638 -22.88 -55.34 17.78
C ARG A 638 -23.82 -55.57 16.60
N PHE A 639 -23.73 -54.75 15.57
CA PHE A 639 -24.49 -54.91 14.33
C PHE A 639 -24.13 -56.22 13.60
N GLN A 640 -22.84 -56.52 13.43
CA GLN A 640 -22.36 -57.78 12.86
C GLN A 640 -22.80 -59.02 13.65
N ALA A 641 -22.97 -58.90 14.97
CA ALA A 641 -23.50 -59.94 15.84
C ALA A 641 -25.03 -59.98 15.93
N GLY A 642 -25.76 -59.12 15.20
CA GLY A 642 -27.23 -59.06 15.21
C GLY A 642 -27.86 -58.51 16.49
N VAL A 643 -27.08 -57.84 17.35
CA VAL A 643 -27.50 -57.27 18.65
C VAL A 643 -27.37 -55.73 18.73
N GLY A 644 -27.16 -55.10 17.58
CA GLY A 644 -27.19 -53.65 17.36
C GLY A 644 -27.93 -53.34 16.06
N THR A 645 -28.20 -52.06 15.78
CA THR A 645 -28.99 -51.65 14.59
C THR A 645 -28.15 -50.87 13.58
N GLN A 646 -28.56 -50.83 12.31
CA GLN A 646 -27.88 -49.99 11.30
C GLN A 646 -27.89 -48.49 11.69
N LEU A 647 -28.94 -48.04 12.39
CA LEU A 647 -29.05 -46.69 12.95
C LEU A 647 -27.98 -46.42 14.02
N GLU A 648 -27.68 -47.41 14.87
CA GLU A 648 -26.60 -47.31 15.87
C GLU A 648 -25.25 -47.06 15.20
N VAL A 649 -24.93 -47.81 14.13
CA VAL A 649 -23.71 -47.62 13.33
C VAL A 649 -23.70 -46.24 12.66
N ILE A 650 -24.78 -45.85 11.96
CA ILE A 650 -24.88 -44.54 11.28
C ILE A 650 -24.70 -43.38 12.26
N ASN A 651 -25.28 -43.47 13.45
CA ASN A 651 -25.10 -42.46 14.49
C ASN A 651 -23.62 -42.35 14.90
N GLN A 652 -22.94 -43.47 15.19
CA GLN A 652 -21.53 -43.43 15.58
C GLN A 652 -20.59 -42.99 14.44
N GLU A 653 -20.90 -43.32 13.17
CA GLU A 653 -20.17 -42.76 12.01
C GLU A 653 -20.31 -41.24 11.94
N THR A 654 -21.50 -40.72 12.25
CA THR A 654 -21.80 -39.28 12.27
C THR A 654 -21.20 -38.58 13.50
N ASP A 655 -21.15 -39.24 14.66
CA ASP A 655 -20.54 -38.74 15.90
C ASP A 655 -19.01 -38.67 15.77
N LEU A 656 -18.36 -39.71 15.22
CA LEU A 656 -16.92 -39.69 14.93
C LEU A 656 -16.55 -38.60 13.91
N THR A 657 -17.33 -38.46 12.84
CA THR A 657 -17.12 -37.40 11.84
C THR A 657 -17.25 -36.02 12.49
N ARG A 658 -18.19 -35.83 13.43
CA ARG A 658 -18.31 -34.58 14.22
C ARG A 658 -17.17 -34.39 15.21
N ALA A 659 -16.63 -35.45 15.81
CA ALA A 659 -15.48 -35.38 16.71
C ALA A 659 -14.20 -34.98 15.96
N GLN A 660 -13.93 -35.58 14.79
CA GLN A 660 -12.76 -35.27 13.96
C GLN A 660 -12.76 -33.82 13.49
N ASN A 661 -13.91 -33.30 13.04
CA ASN A 661 -14.06 -31.88 12.70
C ASN A 661 -13.87 -30.95 13.92
N ARG A 662 -14.29 -31.35 15.13
CA ARG A 662 -14.04 -30.56 16.35
C ARG A 662 -12.55 -30.49 16.69
N LEU A 663 -11.82 -31.60 16.59
CA LEU A 663 -10.38 -31.66 16.84
C LEU A 663 -9.61 -30.81 15.82
N LEU A 664 -9.93 -30.95 14.53
CA LEU A 664 -9.38 -30.11 13.45
C LEU A 664 -9.60 -28.62 13.76
N ASN A 665 -10.84 -28.24 14.07
CA ASN A 665 -11.18 -26.83 14.32
C ASN A 665 -10.51 -26.27 15.58
N ALA A 666 -10.24 -27.10 16.60
CA ALA A 666 -9.52 -26.69 17.81
C ALA A 666 -8.01 -26.48 17.54
N ILE A 667 -7.36 -27.39 16.80
CA ILE A 667 -5.94 -27.26 16.42
C ILE A 667 -5.73 -26.04 15.50
N ILE A 668 -6.57 -25.91 14.46
CA ILE A 668 -6.51 -24.78 13.54
C ILE A 668 -6.89 -23.47 14.26
N GLY A 669 -7.88 -23.51 15.16
CA GLY A 669 -8.29 -22.37 15.98
C GLY A 669 -7.15 -21.86 16.87
N TYR A 670 -6.43 -22.78 17.52
CA TYR A 670 -5.21 -22.48 18.30
C TYR A 670 -4.15 -21.81 17.43
N ASN A 671 -3.82 -22.38 16.26
CA ASN A 671 -2.80 -21.83 15.36
C ASN A 671 -3.16 -20.43 14.83
N ARG A 672 -4.43 -20.20 14.49
CA ARG A 672 -4.94 -18.87 14.10
C ARG A 672 -4.89 -17.87 15.26
N ALA A 673 -5.26 -18.29 16.47
CA ALA A 673 -5.19 -17.44 17.66
C ALA A 673 -3.74 -17.08 18.00
N LEU A 674 -2.80 -18.02 17.86
CA LEU A 674 -1.36 -17.77 18.07
C LEU A 674 -0.84 -16.72 17.08
N SER A 675 -1.22 -16.83 15.80
CA SER A 675 -0.88 -15.82 14.77
C SER A 675 -1.53 -14.44 15.05
N ALA A 676 -2.76 -14.43 15.58
CA ALA A 676 -3.43 -13.20 15.98
C ALA A 676 -2.75 -12.53 17.19
N LEU A 677 -2.27 -13.34 18.14
CA LEU A 677 -1.54 -12.88 19.33
C LEU A 677 -0.14 -12.36 18.94
N GLN A 678 0.56 -13.06 18.04
CA GLN A 678 1.82 -12.59 17.43
C GLN A 678 1.64 -11.25 16.70
N ARG A 679 0.54 -11.03 15.95
CA ARG A 679 0.20 -9.73 15.34
C ARG A 679 -0.27 -8.68 16.34
N ALA A 680 -0.90 -9.11 17.43
CA ALA A 680 -1.33 -8.20 18.49
C ALA A 680 -0.13 -7.58 19.22
N VAL A 681 0.94 -8.36 19.42
CA VAL A 681 2.22 -7.88 19.96
C VAL A 681 3.07 -7.19 18.90
N SER A 682 3.25 -7.81 17.72
CA SER A 682 4.18 -7.42 16.65
C SER A 682 5.67 -7.47 17.04
N ASN A 683 6.55 -7.43 16.04
CA ASN A 683 7.99 -7.13 16.18
C ASN A 683 8.79 -7.99 17.20
N LEU A 684 8.35 -9.22 17.43
CA LEU A 684 9.09 -10.22 18.22
C LEU A 684 10.44 -10.57 17.56
N PRO A 685 11.44 -11.05 18.31
CA PRO A 685 12.65 -11.64 17.73
C PRO A 685 12.27 -12.80 16.78
N GLY A 686 12.67 -12.68 15.51
CA GLY A 686 12.22 -13.56 14.41
C GLY A 686 11.24 -12.88 13.42
N ASN A 687 10.46 -11.88 13.86
CA ASN A 687 9.66 -11.02 12.98
C ASN A 687 10.38 -9.70 12.59
N ILE A 688 11.39 -9.29 13.33
CA ILE A 688 12.09 -8.00 13.15
C ILE A 688 12.51 -7.69 11.70
N LEU A 689 12.21 -6.47 11.23
CA LEU A 689 12.56 -5.95 9.90
C LEU A 689 14.07 -5.93 9.58
N SER A 690 14.94 -6.25 10.53
CA SER A 690 16.38 -6.32 10.32
C SER A 690 16.82 -7.47 9.41
N ASP A 691 16.05 -8.57 9.35
CA ASP A 691 16.36 -9.76 8.53
C ASP A 691 15.67 -9.76 7.15
N SER A 692 14.82 -8.76 6.84
CA SER A 692 14.31 -8.57 5.48
C SER A 692 15.46 -8.20 4.52
N PRO A 693 15.61 -8.86 3.36
CA PRO A 693 16.73 -8.66 2.43
C PRO A 693 16.64 -7.36 1.60
N VAL A 694 15.83 -6.38 2.02
CA VAL A 694 15.55 -5.12 1.31
C VAL A 694 16.21 -3.96 2.07
N LYS A 695 17.52 -3.77 1.85
CA LYS A 695 18.35 -2.66 2.35
C LYS A 695 19.44 -2.29 1.36
#